data_AF-A0A832K362-F1
#
_entry.id   AF-A0A832K362-F1
#
_cell.length_a   1.000
_cell.length_b   1.000
_cell.length_c   1.000
_cell.angle_alpha   90.00
_cell.angle_beta   90.00
_cell.angle_gamma   90.00
#
_symmetry.space_group_name_H-M   'P 1'
#
loop_
_entity.id
_entity.type
_entity.pdbx_description
1 polymer ?
#
loop_
_entity_poly.entity_id
_entity_poly.type
_entity_poly.pdbx_seq_one_letter_code
_entity_poly.pdbx_strand_id
1 'polypeptide(L)'
;PPKPAPPTGKKVAVIGSGPAGLTVAGDLARLGHSVTVFEALHKAGGVLTYGIPEFRLPKNIVEKEIEYVKKLGVKFELDSVIGRIKTIQELLEEGFDAVFIGTGAGLPYFMNIPGENLNGVYSANEFLTRSNLMKAYRFPEYDTPIKVGKRTAVVGGGNVAMDAARTAKRLGAEHVYNIYRRSRKEMPARIEEIDNAIEEGIELVLLTNPVRILGDDKGNVKGIECIRMELGEPDESGRRKPVPIRGSEYVIDVETVVIAIGNGAACRQTEAWISDVLSQELAGRGIAYVIVNEAGASVYSTGPVGREEFPHLDAALRSAVSIGRRLQDPLSELVKIEPCSIGVGMYQHDVKARHLRASLDDVVASCVNFVGVDLNTASPALLRYVSGLNQLTAQRIFEYRQAHGPFKCREELKQVVGIGESTYVQAAGFLKITGGTNPLDATWIHPESYPAAERILARWGLTPAALADRTKVAALAESLAKTNLPQLAKELGVGELTLGDIIAQLSRPGRDPRESLPQPVFKRGVLKLEDLVPDMELRGTVLNVVDFGAFVDIGVKWTGLVHVSQLAPRYVKDPHEVVAVGDTVQVWVREVDRERRRVSLSMVSPQERAELEARRRRPHVLAGGTAGHGPPPPRSPRPA
;
A
#
# COMPACT_ATOMS: atom_id res chain seq x y z
N PRO A 1 -23.97 -7.31 -32.34
CA PRO A 1 -23.25 -6.27 -31.58
C PRO A 1 -23.74 -4.87 -32.02
N PRO A 2 -23.78 -3.87 -31.13
CA PRO A 2 -23.96 -2.48 -31.55
C PRO A 2 -22.86 -2.09 -32.54
N LYS A 3 -23.20 -1.25 -33.52
CA LYS A 3 -22.25 -0.83 -34.56
C LYS A 3 -21.14 0.00 -33.88
N PRO A 4 -19.85 -0.33 -34.10
CA PRO A 4 -18.76 0.50 -33.60
C PRO A 4 -18.88 1.95 -34.07
N ALA A 5 -18.35 2.88 -33.28
CA ALA A 5 -18.16 4.26 -33.70
C ALA A 5 -17.25 4.33 -34.94
N PRO A 6 -17.28 5.45 -35.70
CA PRO A 6 -16.40 5.62 -36.85
C PRO A 6 -14.91 5.40 -36.50
N PRO A 7 -14.09 4.83 -37.40
CA PRO A 7 -12.69 4.60 -37.14
C PRO A 7 -11.96 5.87 -36.72
N THR A 8 -11.28 5.80 -35.59
CA THR A 8 -10.47 6.90 -35.04
C THR A 8 -9.09 7.00 -35.70
N GLY A 9 -8.69 5.97 -36.46
CA GLY A 9 -7.33 5.81 -36.99
C GLY A 9 -6.30 5.37 -35.95
N LYS A 10 -6.69 5.24 -34.68
CA LYS A 10 -5.79 4.87 -33.57
C LYS A 10 -5.71 3.36 -33.37
N LYS A 11 -4.51 2.86 -33.09
CA LYS A 11 -4.21 1.44 -32.84
C LYS A 11 -3.84 1.21 -31.38
N VAL A 12 -4.41 0.19 -30.75
CA VAL A 12 -4.13 -0.17 -29.35
C VAL A 12 -3.74 -1.64 -29.24
N ALA A 13 -2.61 -1.90 -28.59
CA ALA A 13 -2.16 -3.22 -28.19
C ALA A 13 -2.70 -3.54 -26.79
N VAL A 14 -3.29 -4.70 -26.60
CA VAL A 14 -3.83 -5.16 -25.31
C VAL A 14 -3.09 -6.43 -24.92
N ILE A 15 -2.24 -6.36 -23.92
CA ILE A 15 -1.44 -7.50 -23.45
C ILE A 15 -2.24 -8.26 -22.39
N GLY A 16 -2.52 -9.54 -22.65
CA GLY A 16 -3.30 -10.45 -21.82
C GLY A 16 -4.78 -10.48 -22.20
N SER A 17 -5.34 -11.67 -22.40
CA SER A 17 -6.75 -11.88 -22.77
C SER A 17 -7.65 -12.29 -21.59
N GLY A 18 -7.23 -11.98 -20.36
CA GLY A 18 -8.08 -12.13 -19.17
C GLY A 18 -9.27 -11.16 -19.16
N PRO A 19 -10.09 -11.16 -18.09
CA PRO A 19 -11.28 -10.33 -18.01
C PRO A 19 -11.03 -8.85 -18.35
N ALA A 20 -10.01 -8.24 -17.74
CA ALA A 20 -9.65 -6.84 -17.98
C ALA A 20 -9.26 -6.58 -19.44
N GLY A 21 -8.46 -7.46 -20.05
CA GLY A 21 -8.03 -7.32 -21.44
C GLY A 21 -9.19 -7.46 -22.43
N LEU A 22 -10.08 -8.44 -22.22
CA LEU A 22 -11.27 -8.62 -23.06
C LEU A 22 -12.21 -7.42 -22.96
N THR A 23 -12.43 -6.87 -21.76
CA THR A 23 -13.25 -5.67 -21.55
C THR A 23 -12.65 -4.46 -22.27
N VAL A 24 -11.37 -4.17 -22.03
CA VAL A 24 -10.68 -3.04 -22.68
C VAL A 24 -10.71 -3.18 -24.19
N ALA A 25 -10.46 -4.39 -24.72
CA ALA A 25 -10.48 -4.61 -26.15
C ALA A 25 -11.88 -4.41 -26.75
N GLY A 26 -12.93 -4.92 -26.10
CA GLY A 26 -14.31 -4.72 -26.53
C GLY A 26 -14.74 -3.26 -26.51
N ASP A 27 -14.40 -2.53 -25.45
CA ASP A 27 -14.81 -1.13 -25.30
C ASP A 27 -14.05 -0.20 -26.25
N LEU A 28 -12.73 -0.37 -26.39
CA LEU A 28 -11.95 0.42 -27.35
C LEU A 28 -12.36 0.15 -28.79
N ALA A 29 -12.69 -1.11 -29.13
CA ALA A 29 -13.23 -1.43 -30.45
C ALA A 29 -14.58 -0.74 -30.70
N ARG A 30 -15.48 -0.69 -29.70
CA ARG A 30 -16.76 0.04 -29.81
C ARG A 30 -16.54 1.54 -30.00
N LEU A 31 -15.48 2.11 -29.44
CA LEU A 31 -15.09 3.50 -29.63
C LEU A 31 -14.40 3.78 -30.97
N GLY A 32 -14.25 2.78 -31.84
CA GLY A 32 -13.69 2.94 -33.19
C GLY A 32 -12.16 2.86 -33.23
N HIS A 33 -11.50 2.34 -32.20
CA HIS A 33 -10.07 2.05 -32.22
C HIS A 33 -9.79 0.68 -32.85
N SER A 34 -8.65 0.55 -33.54
CA SER A 34 -8.16 -0.75 -34.01
C SER A 34 -7.42 -1.44 -32.87
N VAL A 35 -7.89 -2.61 -32.43
CA VAL A 35 -7.33 -3.29 -31.25
C VAL A 35 -6.73 -4.64 -31.63
N THR A 36 -5.54 -4.92 -31.10
CA THR A 36 -4.92 -6.25 -31.15
C THR A 36 -4.65 -6.74 -29.73
N VAL A 37 -5.21 -7.89 -29.37
CA VAL A 37 -4.99 -8.57 -28.08
C VAL A 37 -3.89 -9.59 -28.24
N PHE A 38 -2.83 -9.47 -27.44
CA PHE A 38 -1.73 -10.43 -27.36
C PHE A 38 -1.94 -11.35 -26.16
N GLU A 39 -2.04 -12.66 -26.37
CA GLU A 39 -2.18 -13.65 -25.32
C GLU A 39 -0.96 -14.57 -25.30
N ALA A 40 -0.39 -14.77 -24.11
CA ALA A 40 0.80 -15.59 -23.92
C ALA A 40 0.53 -17.09 -24.20
N LEU A 41 -0.73 -17.52 -24.09
CA LEU A 41 -1.15 -18.90 -24.28
C LEU A 41 -1.80 -19.12 -25.66
N HIS A 42 -1.80 -20.37 -26.13
CA HIS A 42 -2.47 -20.82 -27.37
C HIS A 42 -4.01 -20.67 -27.36
N LYS A 43 -4.61 -20.17 -26.28
CA LYS A 43 -6.06 -19.93 -26.17
C LYS A 43 -6.36 -18.67 -25.35
N ALA A 44 -7.26 -17.84 -25.88
CA ALA A 44 -7.72 -16.62 -25.22
C ALA A 44 -8.66 -16.88 -24.03
N GLY A 45 -8.83 -15.86 -23.18
CA GLY A 45 -9.71 -15.85 -22.00
C GLY A 45 -8.97 -15.82 -20.66
N GLY A 46 -7.63 -15.92 -20.68
CA GLY A 46 -6.79 -15.88 -19.48
C GLY A 46 -7.29 -16.82 -18.38
N VAL A 47 -7.39 -16.31 -17.15
CA VAL A 47 -7.79 -17.11 -15.97
C VAL A 47 -9.18 -17.74 -16.11
N LEU A 48 -10.08 -17.16 -16.91
CA LEU A 48 -11.40 -17.74 -17.19
C LEU A 48 -11.29 -19.06 -17.96
N THR A 49 -10.23 -19.21 -18.75
CA THR A 49 -9.94 -20.39 -19.56
C THR A 49 -9.05 -21.38 -18.82
N TYR A 50 -7.90 -20.95 -18.26
CA TYR A 50 -6.96 -21.89 -17.63
C TYR A 50 -7.22 -22.14 -16.14
N GLY A 51 -7.73 -21.14 -15.41
CA GLY A 51 -7.77 -21.16 -13.95
C GLY A 51 -9.10 -21.59 -13.37
N ILE A 52 -10.22 -21.38 -14.07
CA ILE A 52 -11.56 -21.73 -13.59
C ILE A 52 -12.01 -23.05 -14.26
N PRO A 53 -12.46 -24.07 -13.52
CA PRO A 53 -12.95 -25.32 -14.12
C PRO A 53 -14.25 -25.20 -14.92
N GLU A 54 -14.47 -26.12 -15.86
CA GLU A 54 -15.68 -26.20 -16.73
C GLU A 54 -16.98 -26.26 -15.92
N PHE A 55 -16.99 -27.00 -14.82
CA PHE A 55 -18.17 -27.16 -13.96
C PHE A 55 -18.58 -25.89 -13.22
N ARG A 56 -17.69 -24.89 -13.14
CA ARG A 56 -17.97 -23.60 -12.50
C ARG A 56 -18.18 -22.49 -13.51
N LEU A 57 -17.40 -22.50 -14.60
CA LEU A 57 -17.55 -21.59 -15.72
C LEU A 57 -17.39 -22.38 -17.03
N PRO A 58 -18.53 -22.73 -17.67
CA PRO A 58 -18.53 -23.40 -18.96
C PRO A 58 -17.71 -22.64 -19.99
N LYS A 59 -16.80 -23.33 -20.68
CA LYS A 59 -15.83 -22.70 -21.59
C LYS A 59 -16.52 -22.15 -22.83
N ASN A 60 -17.66 -22.72 -23.22
CA ASN A 60 -18.48 -22.20 -24.31
C ASN A 60 -19.02 -20.78 -24.03
N ILE A 61 -19.17 -20.37 -22.77
CA ILE A 61 -19.58 -19.00 -22.41
C ILE A 61 -18.41 -18.03 -22.65
N VAL A 62 -17.21 -18.42 -22.20
CA VAL A 62 -15.99 -17.63 -22.43
C VAL A 62 -15.70 -17.51 -23.92
N GLU A 63 -15.86 -18.59 -24.68
CA GLU A 63 -15.73 -18.60 -26.13
C GLU A 63 -16.73 -17.67 -26.81
N LYS A 64 -18.01 -17.66 -26.37
CA LYS A 64 -19.00 -16.72 -26.90
C LYS A 64 -18.60 -15.25 -26.67
N GLU A 65 -18.02 -14.93 -25.52
CA GLU A 65 -17.53 -13.57 -25.23
C GLU A 65 -16.34 -13.21 -26.12
N ILE A 66 -15.38 -14.11 -26.28
CA ILE A 66 -14.24 -13.90 -27.17
C ILE A 66 -14.71 -13.74 -28.63
N GLU A 67 -15.66 -14.55 -29.08
CA GLU A 67 -16.26 -14.43 -30.42
C GLU A 67 -17.05 -13.13 -30.58
N TYR A 68 -17.71 -12.66 -29.52
CA TYR A 68 -18.34 -11.35 -29.52
C TYR A 68 -17.32 -10.22 -29.71
N VAL A 69 -16.20 -10.27 -28.98
CA VAL A 69 -15.11 -9.28 -29.09
C VAL A 69 -14.44 -9.34 -30.47
N LYS A 70 -14.20 -10.53 -31.02
CA LYS A 70 -13.73 -10.69 -32.42
C LYS A 70 -14.68 -10.08 -33.44
N LYS A 71 -16.00 -10.24 -33.26
CA LYS A 71 -17.02 -9.63 -34.13
C LYS A 71 -17.05 -8.10 -34.08
N LEU A 72 -16.44 -7.48 -33.07
CA LEU A 72 -16.21 -6.02 -33.02
C LEU A 72 -14.99 -5.59 -33.86
N GLY A 73 -14.24 -6.51 -34.45
CA GLY A 73 -13.05 -6.23 -35.27
C GLY A 73 -11.73 -6.32 -34.49
N VAL A 74 -11.75 -6.80 -33.25
CA VAL A 74 -10.54 -7.03 -32.44
C VAL A 74 -9.76 -8.22 -32.99
N LYS A 75 -8.46 -8.03 -33.20
CA LYS A 75 -7.52 -9.10 -33.58
C LYS A 75 -6.98 -9.78 -32.33
N PHE A 76 -6.74 -11.09 -32.41
CA PHE A 76 -6.10 -11.86 -31.34
C PHE A 76 -4.83 -12.50 -31.88
N GLU A 77 -3.71 -12.24 -31.23
CA GLU A 77 -2.43 -12.89 -31.45
C GLU A 77 -2.12 -13.77 -30.24
N LEU A 78 -2.31 -15.08 -30.42
CA LEU A 78 -2.05 -16.08 -29.39
C LEU A 78 -0.58 -16.50 -29.41
N ASP A 79 -0.13 -17.20 -28.38
CA ASP A 79 1.27 -17.63 -28.22
C ASP A 79 2.28 -16.47 -28.20
N SER A 80 1.81 -15.28 -27.81
CA SER A 80 2.53 -14.02 -27.83
C SER A 80 2.93 -13.58 -26.42
N VAL A 81 4.10 -14.04 -25.95
CA VAL A 81 4.68 -13.61 -24.67
C VAL A 81 5.35 -12.24 -24.83
N ILE A 82 4.56 -11.17 -24.70
CA ILE A 82 5.08 -9.79 -24.71
C ILE A 82 5.97 -9.56 -23.49
N GLY A 83 7.12 -8.90 -23.71
CA GLY A 83 8.27 -8.85 -22.80
C GLY A 83 9.34 -9.92 -23.08
N ARG A 84 9.06 -10.90 -23.94
CA ARG A 84 10.04 -11.90 -24.42
C ARG A 84 10.17 -11.92 -25.94
N ILE A 85 9.02 -11.91 -26.63
CA ILE A 85 8.96 -11.95 -28.10
C ILE A 85 9.04 -10.54 -28.68
N LYS A 86 8.36 -9.59 -28.04
CA LYS A 86 8.39 -8.16 -28.36
C LYS A 86 8.39 -7.34 -27.09
N THR A 87 9.07 -6.22 -27.10
CA THR A 87 9.05 -5.15 -26.09
C THR A 87 7.86 -4.22 -26.31
N ILE A 88 7.50 -3.39 -25.33
CA ILE A 88 6.45 -2.36 -25.56
C ILE A 88 6.92 -1.37 -26.62
N GLN A 89 8.19 -0.99 -26.60
CA GLN A 89 8.81 -0.07 -27.54
C GLN A 89 8.68 -0.59 -28.98
N GLU A 90 8.96 -1.87 -29.22
CA GLU A 90 8.76 -2.49 -30.53
C GLU A 90 7.28 -2.44 -30.95
N LEU A 91 6.33 -2.65 -30.02
CA LEU A 91 4.91 -2.48 -30.34
C LEU A 91 4.58 -1.02 -30.72
N LEU A 92 5.11 -0.05 -30.00
CA LEU A 92 4.93 1.37 -30.35
C LEU A 92 5.56 1.70 -31.72
N GLU A 93 6.71 1.13 -32.03
CA GLU A 93 7.42 1.28 -33.32
C GLU A 93 6.69 0.58 -34.48
N GLU A 94 6.01 -0.53 -34.22
CA GLU A 94 5.09 -1.20 -35.16
C GLU A 94 3.80 -0.39 -35.42
N GLY A 95 3.67 0.77 -34.77
CA GLY A 95 2.64 1.77 -35.02
C GLY A 95 1.41 1.63 -34.14
N PHE A 96 1.52 0.95 -32.99
CA PHE A 96 0.50 1.06 -31.94
C PHE A 96 0.60 2.42 -31.25
N ASP A 97 -0.52 3.14 -31.12
CA ASP A 97 -0.58 4.45 -30.44
C ASP A 97 -0.62 4.30 -28.91
N ALA A 98 -1.09 3.16 -28.41
CA ALA A 98 -1.17 2.87 -26.98
C ALA A 98 -1.03 1.38 -26.69
N VAL A 99 -0.57 1.06 -25.48
CA VAL A 99 -0.49 -0.31 -24.97
C VAL A 99 -1.22 -0.40 -23.62
N PHE A 100 -2.18 -1.31 -23.52
CA PHE A 100 -2.83 -1.70 -22.28
C PHE A 100 -2.27 -3.04 -21.79
N ILE A 101 -2.17 -3.22 -20.48
CA ILE A 101 -1.50 -4.37 -19.88
C ILE A 101 -2.37 -4.96 -18.77
N GLY A 102 -2.92 -6.14 -19.04
CA GLY A 102 -3.66 -6.93 -18.07
C GLY A 102 -2.75 -7.96 -17.40
N THR A 103 -2.18 -7.61 -16.24
CA THR A 103 -1.19 -8.45 -15.52
C THR A 103 -1.75 -9.77 -14.95
N GLY A 104 -3.08 -9.95 -14.95
CA GLY A 104 -3.74 -11.21 -14.62
C GLY A 104 -3.48 -11.70 -13.19
N ALA A 105 -3.63 -13.01 -12.97
CA ALA A 105 -3.32 -13.63 -11.69
C ALA A 105 -1.79 -13.73 -11.51
N GLY A 106 -1.26 -13.24 -10.38
CA GLY A 106 0.17 -13.32 -10.07
C GLY A 106 0.67 -14.75 -9.85
N LEU A 107 2.00 -14.91 -9.75
CA LEU A 107 2.64 -16.20 -9.47
C LEU A 107 2.10 -16.84 -8.18
N PRO A 108 2.00 -18.18 -8.13
CA PRO A 108 1.50 -18.87 -6.95
C PRO A 108 2.44 -18.68 -5.75
N TYR A 109 1.88 -18.63 -4.54
CA TYR A 109 2.64 -18.74 -3.31
C TYR A 109 2.71 -20.18 -2.83
N PHE A 110 3.87 -20.53 -2.29
CA PHE A 110 4.11 -21.75 -1.53
C PHE A 110 4.18 -21.42 -0.04
N MET A 111 4.00 -22.43 0.81
CA MET A 111 4.08 -22.29 2.27
C MET A 111 5.52 -22.09 2.75
N ASN A 112 6.53 -22.42 1.93
CA ASN A 112 7.94 -22.50 2.29
C ASN A 112 8.19 -23.51 3.42
N ILE A 113 7.59 -24.69 3.30
CA ILE A 113 7.78 -25.81 4.22
C ILE A 113 8.69 -26.89 3.60
N PRO A 114 9.41 -27.69 4.39
CA PRO A 114 10.22 -28.77 3.83
C PRO A 114 9.37 -29.74 2.99
N GLY A 115 9.91 -30.19 1.85
CA GLY A 115 9.25 -31.16 0.96
C GLY A 115 8.37 -30.58 -0.16
N GLU A 116 8.25 -29.25 -0.29
CA GLU A 116 7.45 -28.62 -1.35
C GLU A 116 7.95 -28.87 -2.79
N ASN A 117 9.18 -29.35 -2.95
CA ASN A 117 9.76 -29.67 -4.26
C ASN A 117 9.61 -31.16 -4.64
N LEU A 118 8.86 -31.95 -3.87
CA LEU A 118 8.65 -33.38 -4.13
C LEU A 118 7.75 -33.61 -5.36
N ASN A 119 7.96 -34.73 -6.04
CA ASN A 119 7.11 -35.15 -7.15
C ASN A 119 5.70 -35.45 -6.65
N GLY A 120 4.69 -34.79 -7.21
CA GLY A 120 3.30 -34.87 -6.75
C GLY A 120 2.85 -33.64 -5.94
N VAL A 121 3.74 -32.67 -5.71
CA VAL A 121 3.35 -31.32 -5.25
C VAL A 121 3.06 -30.44 -6.46
N TYR A 122 1.90 -29.78 -6.45
CA TYR A 122 1.51 -28.80 -7.47
C TYR A 122 1.15 -27.47 -6.83
N SER A 123 1.38 -26.37 -7.54
CA SER A 123 0.59 -25.17 -7.28
C SER A 123 -0.81 -25.33 -7.84
N ALA A 124 -1.82 -24.68 -7.25
CA ALA A 124 -3.18 -24.76 -7.78
C ALA A 124 -3.29 -24.19 -9.20
N ASN A 125 -2.55 -23.11 -9.52
CA ASN A 125 -2.51 -22.55 -10.87
C ASN A 125 -1.99 -23.57 -11.89
N GLU A 126 -0.89 -24.26 -11.58
CA GLU A 126 -0.35 -25.32 -12.42
C GLU A 126 -1.35 -26.48 -12.56
N PHE A 127 -1.87 -26.98 -11.44
CA PHE A 127 -2.80 -28.11 -11.40
C PHE A 127 -4.04 -27.84 -12.26
N LEU A 128 -4.65 -26.67 -12.10
CA LEU A 128 -5.84 -26.27 -12.84
C LEU A 128 -5.53 -25.97 -14.30
N THR A 129 -4.38 -25.38 -14.62
CA THR A 129 -3.98 -25.13 -16.03
C THR A 129 -3.76 -26.44 -16.77
N ARG A 130 -3.06 -27.41 -16.18
CA ARG A 130 -2.88 -28.75 -16.76
C ARG A 130 -4.22 -29.44 -17.01
N SER A 131 -5.15 -29.34 -16.07
CA SER A 131 -6.48 -29.94 -16.23
C SER A 131 -7.33 -29.20 -17.27
N ASN A 132 -7.53 -27.89 -17.11
CA ASN A 132 -8.52 -27.12 -17.86
C ASN A 132 -8.04 -26.74 -19.27
N LEU A 133 -6.81 -26.24 -19.38
CA LEU A 133 -6.27 -25.77 -20.66
C LEU A 133 -5.62 -26.91 -21.43
N MET A 134 -4.78 -27.70 -20.75
CA MET A 134 -4.00 -28.76 -21.39
C MET A 134 -4.72 -30.12 -21.45
N LYS A 135 -5.95 -30.19 -20.90
CA LYS A 135 -6.83 -31.36 -20.98
C LYS A 135 -6.22 -32.66 -20.43
N ALA A 136 -5.43 -32.55 -19.35
CA ALA A 136 -4.75 -33.70 -18.75
C ALA A 136 -5.68 -34.86 -18.36
N TYR A 137 -6.97 -34.59 -18.12
CA TYR A 137 -7.99 -35.63 -17.85
C TYR A 137 -8.29 -36.56 -19.04
N ARG A 138 -7.80 -36.25 -20.25
CA ARG A 138 -7.93 -37.10 -21.45
C ARG A 138 -6.63 -37.84 -21.79
N PHE A 139 -5.64 -37.86 -20.89
CA PHE A 139 -4.41 -38.63 -21.12
C PHE A 139 -4.72 -40.10 -21.43
N PRO A 140 -4.11 -40.73 -22.46
CA PRO A 140 -3.01 -40.23 -23.28
C PRO A 140 -3.40 -39.49 -24.58
N GLU A 141 -4.68 -39.16 -24.82
CA GLU A 141 -5.08 -38.38 -26.01
C GLU A 141 -4.42 -36.98 -26.05
N TYR A 142 -4.19 -36.41 -24.87
CA TYR A 142 -3.39 -35.20 -24.67
C TYR A 142 -2.16 -35.56 -23.84
N ASP A 143 -0.96 -35.21 -24.34
CA ASP A 143 0.35 -35.56 -23.75
C ASP A 143 0.70 -34.78 -22.48
N THR A 144 -0.29 -34.30 -21.73
CA THR A 144 -0.06 -33.58 -20.48
C THR A 144 -0.28 -34.50 -19.28
N PRO A 145 0.78 -34.92 -18.58
CA PRO A 145 0.62 -35.73 -17.39
C PRO A 145 0.10 -34.88 -16.23
N ILE A 146 -0.84 -35.44 -15.48
CA ILE A 146 -1.23 -34.96 -14.15
C ILE A 146 -1.30 -36.17 -13.22
N LYS A 147 -0.48 -36.16 -12.16
CA LYS A 147 -0.47 -37.24 -11.16
C LYS A 147 -1.47 -36.90 -10.06
N VAL A 148 -2.63 -37.53 -10.13
CA VAL A 148 -3.63 -37.52 -9.05
C VAL A 148 -3.56 -38.87 -8.36
N GLY A 149 -2.99 -38.89 -7.16
CA GLY A 149 -2.95 -40.07 -6.30
C GLY A 149 -4.35 -40.48 -5.84
N LYS A 150 -4.44 -41.66 -5.22
CA LYS A 150 -5.69 -42.11 -4.58
C LYS A 150 -6.10 -41.16 -3.46
N ARG A 151 -5.13 -40.60 -2.75
CA ARG A 151 -5.30 -39.66 -1.64
C ARG A 151 -4.61 -38.35 -2.00
N THR A 152 -5.39 -37.28 -2.13
CA THR A 152 -4.90 -35.94 -2.48
C THR A 152 -5.18 -34.95 -1.35
N ALA A 153 -4.18 -34.18 -0.95
CA ALA A 153 -4.37 -33.02 -0.07
C ALA A 153 -4.42 -31.73 -0.91
N VAL A 154 -5.38 -30.86 -0.63
CA VAL A 154 -5.47 -29.51 -1.18
C VAL A 154 -5.39 -28.52 -0.03
N VAL A 155 -4.36 -27.68 -0.03
CA VAL A 155 -4.09 -26.73 1.06
C VAL A 155 -4.62 -25.36 0.70
N GLY A 156 -5.61 -24.86 1.45
CA GLY A 156 -6.22 -23.55 1.23
C GLY A 156 -7.73 -23.55 1.42
N GLY A 157 -8.33 -22.37 1.61
CA GLY A 157 -9.77 -22.23 1.88
C GLY A 157 -10.53 -21.33 0.91
N GLY A 158 -9.89 -20.85 -0.17
CA GLY A 158 -10.51 -19.98 -1.17
C GLY A 158 -11.15 -20.74 -2.34
N ASN A 159 -11.81 -20.02 -3.25
CA ASN A 159 -12.47 -20.64 -4.41
C ASN A 159 -11.51 -21.50 -5.25
N VAL A 160 -10.26 -21.07 -5.41
CA VAL A 160 -9.22 -21.85 -6.11
C VAL A 160 -8.92 -23.18 -5.41
N ALA A 161 -8.99 -23.22 -4.08
CA ALA A 161 -8.82 -24.47 -3.34
C ALA A 161 -10.01 -25.42 -3.56
N MET A 162 -11.24 -24.87 -3.61
CA MET A 162 -12.44 -25.67 -3.92
C MET A 162 -12.39 -26.21 -5.35
N ASP A 163 -12.01 -25.36 -6.31
CA ASP A 163 -11.81 -25.72 -7.71
C ASP A 163 -10.79 -26.86 -7.83
N ALA A 164 -9.64 -26.74 -7.16
CA ALA A 164 -8.59 -27.75 -7.18
C ALA A 164 -9.02 -29.07 -6.53
N ALA A 165 -9.72 -29.02 -5.38
CA ALA A 165 -10.19 -30.20 -4.68
C ALA A 165 -11.24 -30.97 -5.50
N ARG A 166 -12.24 -30.27 -6.06
CA ARG A 166 -13.26 -30.88 -6.92
C ARG A 166 -12.67 -31.41 -8.23
N THR A 167 -11.69 -30.70 -8.78
CA THR A 167 -10.93 -31.19 -9.95
C THR A 167 -10.16 -32.47 -9.62
N ALA A 168 -9.46 -32.54 -8.47
CA ALA A 168 -8.76 -33.75 -8.05
C ALA A 168 -9.71 -34.94 -7.87
N LYS A 169 -10.88 -34.72 -7.26
CA LYS A 169 -11.92 -35.76 -7.11
C LYS A 169 -12.37 -36.30 -8.48
N ARG A 170 -12.67 -35.41 -9.42
CA ARG A 170 -13.12 -35.76 -10.78
C ARG A 170 -12.04 -36.38 -11.65
N LEU A 171 -10.77 -36.09 -11.37
CA LEU A 171 -9.61 -36.73 -11.98
C LEU A 171 -9.34 -38.15 -11.43
N GLY A 172 -10.12 -38.62 -10.45
CA GLY A 172 -10.07 -40.01 -9.97
C GLY A 172 -9.44 -40.20 -8.59
N ALA A 173 -9.19 -39.12 -7.83
CA ALA A 173 -8.81 -39.28 -6.42
C ALA A 173 -9.94 -39.96 -5.64
N GLU A 174 -9.66 -41.08 -4.98
CA GLU A 174 -10.62 -41.79 -4.12
C GLU A 174 -10.97 -40.91 -2.91
N HIS A 175 -9.94 -40.29 -2.30
CA HIS A 175 -10.06 -39.40 -1.14
C HIS A 175 -9.37 -38.06 -1.40
N VAL A 176 -10.07 -36.97 -1.09
CA VAL A 176 -9.54 -35.60 -1.22
C VAL A 176 -9.70 -34.88 0.12
N TYR A 177 -8.58 -34.47 0.71
CA TYR A 177 -8.52 -33.69 1.95
C TYR A 177 -8.34 -32.22 1.62
N ASN A 178 -9.31 -31.36 1.93
CA ASN A 178 -9.09 -29.93 1.92
C ASN A 178 -8.58 -29.47 3.28
N ILE A 179 -7.29 -29.15 3.37
CA ILE A 179 -6.64 -28.76 4.62
C ILE A 179 -6.71 -27.24 4.75
N TYR A 180 -7.32 -26.78 5.85
CA TYR A 180 -7.47 -25.36 6.13
C TYR A 180 -7.22 -25.02 7.60
N ARG A 181 -6.40 -23.99 7.82
CA ARG A 181 -5.93 -23.59 9.15
C ARG A 181 -6.98 -22.99 10.10
N ARG A 182 -8.22 -22.78 9.65
CA ARG A 182 -9.33 -22.21 10.45
C ARG A 182 -10.58 -23.08 10.31
N SER A 183 -11.70 -22.65 10.90
CA SER A 183 -12.98 -23.34 10.71
C SER A 183 -13.64 -22.96 9.39
N ARG A 184 -14.73 -23.66 9.06
CA ARG A 184 -15.55 -23.43 7.87
C ARG A 184 -16.08 -22.01 7.81
N LYS A 185 -16.44 -21.40 8.94
CA LYS A 185 -16.96 -20.03 9.01
C LYS A 185 -15.97 -18.99 8.47
N GLU A 186 -14.68 -19.27 8.60
CA GLU A 186 -13.60 -18.37 8.15
C GLU A 186 -13.08 -18.68 6.75
N MET A 187 -13.65 -19.67 6.04
CA MET A 187 -13.23 -19.98 4.67
C MET A 187 -13.61 -18.83 3.72
N PRO A 188 -12.66 -18.29 2.94
CA PRO A 188 -12.95 -17.20 2.00
C PRO A 188 -13.64 -17.65 0.70
N ALA A 189 -13.78 -18.96 0.47
CA ALA A 189 -14.57 -19.48 -0.65
C ALA A 189 -16.05 -19.11 -0.49
N ARG A 190 -16.76 -19.01 -1.62
CA ARG A 190 -18.21 -18.88 -1.63
C ARG A 190 -18.83 -20.10 -0.94
N ILE A 191 -19.88 -19.89 -0.16
CA ILE A 191 -20.53 -20.94 0.64
C ILE A 191 -20.98 -22.08 -0.28
N GLU A 192 -21.54 -21.73 -1.44
CA GLU A 192 -22.01 -22.68 -2.44
C GLU A 192 -20.86 -23.57 -2.99
N GLU A 193 -19.65 -23.03 -3.12
CA GLU A 193 -18.49 -23.80 -3.58
C GLU A 193 -17.99 -24.77 -2.51
N ILE A 194 -18.09 -24.39 -1.23
CA ILE A 194 -17.77 -25.26 -0.09
C ILE A 194 -18.80 -26.39 -0.01
N ASP A 195 -20.09 -26.08 -0.16
CA ASP A 195 -21.19 -27.03 -0.09
C ASP A 195 -21.09 -28.06 -1.23
N ASN A 196 -20.90 -27.59 -2.46
CA ASN A 196 -20.66 -28.45 -3.62
C ASN A 196 -19.44 -29.36 -3.42
N ALA A 197 -18.38 -28.86 -2.78
CA ALA A 197 -17.19 -29.68 -2.51
C ALA A 197 -17.50 -30.81 -1.52
N ILE A 198 -18.25 -30.52 -0.44
CA ILE A 198 -18.69 -31.52 0.54
C ILE A 198 -19.60 -32.56 -0.13
N GLU A 199 -20.55 -32.12 -0.97
CA GLU A 199 -21.46 -33.02 -1.69
C GLU A 199 -20.70 -33.96 -2.66
N GLU A 200 -19.61 -33.50 -3.25
CA GLU A 200 -18.70 -34.34 -4.07
C GLU A 200 -17.79 -35.27 -3.24
N GLY A 201 -17.93 -35.26 -1.91
CA GLY A 201 -17.20 -36.14 -0.99
C GLY A 201 -15.77 -35.67 -0.68
N ILE A 202 -15.52 -34.36 -0.72
CA ILE A 202 -14.27 -33.76 -0.26
C ILE A 202 -14.30 -33.62 1.26
N GLU A 203 -13.28 -34.14 1.93
CA GLU A 203 -13.14 -34.08 3.38
C GLU A 203 -12.51 -32.75 3.79
N LEU A 204 -13.24 -31.93 4.55
CA LEU A 204 -12.70 -30.68 5.11
C LEU A 204 -11.88 -30.98 6.38
N VAL A 205 -10.56 -30.95 6.26
CA VAL A 205 -9.62 -31.04 7.38
C VAL A 205 -9.36 -29.63 7.91
N LEU A 206 -10.33 -29.16 8.69
CA LEU A 206 -10.32 -27.82 9.29
C LEU A 206 -9.37 -27.75 10.48
N LEU A 207 -9.09 -26.52 10.93
CA LEU A 207 -8.22 -26.26 12.08
C LEU A 207 -6.88 -27.01 11.98
N THR A 208 -6.31 -27.03 10.78
CA THR A 208 -5.13 -27.83 10.47
C THR A 208 -4.21 -27.05 9.55
N ASN A 209 -2.91 -27.01 9.86
CA ASN A 209 -1.92 -26.34 9.03
C ASN A 209 -0.75 -27.28 8.70
N PRO A 210 -0.38 -27.46 7.42
CA PRO A 210 0.82 -28.23 7.08
C PRO A 210 2.11 -27.60 7.62
N VAL A 211 3.03 -28.46 8.06
CA VAL A 211 4.36 -28.06 8.54
C VAL A 211 5.49 -28.69 7.73
N ARG A 212 5.24 -29.82 7.04
CA ARG A 212 6.20 -30.50 6.15
C ARG A 212 5.48 -31.47 5.22
N ILE A 213 6.01 -31.67 4.01
CA ILE A 213 5.58 -32.72 3.07
C ILE A 213 6.62 -33.85 3.10
N LEU A 214 6.15 -35.09 3.17
CA LEU A 214 6.99 -36.28 3.33
C LEU A 214 7.17 -36.98 1.98
N GLY A 215 8.42 -37.36 1.67
CA GLY A 215 8.78 -38.07 0.44
C GLY A 215 9.12 -39.55 0.65
N ASP A 216 8.92 -40.37 -0.37
CA ASP A 216 9.52 -41.71 -0.50
C ASP A 216 10.98 -41.65 -1.00
N ASP A 217 11.63 -42.80 -1.08
CA ASP A 217 13.03 -42.90 -1.51
C ASP A 217 13.25 -42.52 -3.00
N LYS A 218 12.16 -42.37 -3.76
CA LYS A 218 12.15 -41.94 -5.16
C LYS A 218 11.76 -40.46 -5.31
N GLY A 219 11.61 -39.74 -4.20
CA GLY A 219 11.25 -38.31 -4.19
C GLY A 219 9.79 -38.03 -4.52
N ASN A 220 8.88 -39.00 -4.42
CA ASN A 220 7.44 -38.78 -4.55
C ASN A 220 6.82 -38.47 -3.19
N VAL A 221 5.77 -37.64 -3.19
CA VAL A 221 4.94 -37.43 -2.00
C VAL A 221 4.39 -38.79 -1.51
N LYS A 222 4.54 -39.04 -0.21
CA LYS A 222 3.92 -40.16 0.52
C LYS A 222 3.01 -39.73 1.66
N GLY A 223 3.11 -38.47 2.09
CA GLY A 223 2.29 -37.93 3.17
C GLY A 223 2.53 -36.44 3.40
N ILE A 224 1.69 -35.84 4.23
CA ILE A 224 1.80 -34.46 4.68
C ILE A 224 1.69 -34.42 6.20
N GLU A 225 2.70 -33.85 6.85
CA GLU A 225 2.73 -33.61 8.29
C GLU A 225 2.06 -32.27 8.59
N CYS A 226 1.09 -32.30 9.48
CA CYS A 226 0.24 -31.18 9.83
C CYS A 226 0.27 -30.95 11.35
N ILE A 227 0.00 -29.72 11.77
CA ILE A 227 -0.23 -29.35 13.17
C ILE A 227 -1.69 -28.93 13.34
N ARG A 228 -2.30 -29.29 14.47
CA ARG A 228 -3.64 -28.81 14.80
C ARG A 228 -3.58 -27.33 15.16
N MET A 229 -4.64 -26.64 14.82
CA MET A 229 -4.85 -25.23 15.09
C MET A 229 -6.03 -25.07 16.03
N GLU A 230 -5.99 -24.04 16.86
CA GLU A 230 -7.17 -23.52 17.54
C GLU A 230 -7.50 -22.13 16.99
N LEU A 231 -8.75 -21.73 17.17
CA LEU A 231 -9.18 -20.38 16.83
C LEU A 231 -8.90 -19.46 18.02
N GLY A 232 -7.97 -18.54 17.84
CA GLY A 232 -7.84 -17.38 18.70
C GLY A 232 -9.00 -16.40 18.51
N GLU A 233 -8.79 -15.16 18.94
CA GLU A 233 -9.79 -14.10 18.84
C GLU A 233 -10.17 -13.80 17.36
N PRO A 234 -11.45 -13.45 17.08
CA PRO A 234 -11.91 -12.95 15.78
C PRO A 234 -11.29 -11.59 15.45
N ASP A 235 -10.86 -11.41 14.20
CA ASP A 235 -10.56 -10.10 13.63
C ASP A 235 -11.85 -9.30 13.34
N GLU A 236 -11.74 -8.04 12.90
CA GLU A 236 -12.90 -7.15 12.65
C GLU A 236 -13.82 -7.63 11.51
N SER A 237 -13.36 -8.56 10.66
CA SER A 237 -14.24 -9.24 9.68
C SER A 237 -15.05 -10.38 10.32
N GLY A 238 -14.89 -10.58 11.63
CA GLY A 238 -15.40 -11.70 12.40
C GLY A 238 -14.57 -12.97 12.23
N ARG A 239 -13.40 -12.90 11.59
CA ARG A 239 -12.62 -14.06 11.15
C ARG A 239 -11.53 -14.39 12.17
N ARG A 240 -11.63 -15.56 12.79
CA ARG A 240 -10.73 -15.96 13.89
C ARG A 240 -9.30 -16.28 13.46
N LYS A 241 -8.32 -15.86 14.27
CA LYS A 241 -6.89 -16.12 14.03
C LYS A 241 -6.54 -17.59 14.29
N PRO A 242 -5.76 -18.26 13.42
CA PRO A 242 -5.35 -19.63 13.65
C PRO A 242 -4.09 -19.65 14.53
N VAL A 243 -4.12 -20.40 15.63
CA VAL A 243 -3.01 -20.55 16.59
C VAL A 243 -2.58 -22.02 16.64
N PRO A 244 -1.29 -22.35 16.47
CA PRO A 244 -0.84 -23.74 16.49
C PRO A 244 -0.89 -24.33 17.89
N ILE A 245 -1.47 -25.52 18.03
CA ILE A 245 -1.42 -26.33 19.25
C ILE A 245 -0.11 -27.11 19.24
N ARG A 246 0.89 -26.67 20.00
CA ARG A 246 2.23 -27.31 20.03
C ARG A 246 2.12 -28.78 20.46
N GLY A 247 2.88 -29.67 19.81
CA GLY A 247 2.88 -31.10 20.14
C GLY A 247 1.69 -31.87 19.57
N SER A 248 0.90 -31.26 18.70
CA SER A 248 -0.28 -31.88 18.06
C SER A 248 0.00 -32.35 16.63
N GLU A 249 1.27 -32.50 16.26
CA GLU A 249 1.68 -32.89 14.92
C GLU A 249 1.19 -34.30 14.57
N TYR A 250 0.68 -34.47 13.36
CA TYR A 250 0.21 -35.76 12.84
C TYR A 250 0.39 -35.81 11.32
N VAL A 251 0.41 -37.03 10.77
CA VAL A 251 0.62 -37.26 9.35
C VAL A 251 -0.68 -37.70 8.69
N ILE A 252 -0.96 -37.14 7.52
CA ILE A 252 -2.01 -37.60 6.60
C ILE A 252 -1.30 -38.23 5.40
N ASP A 253 -1.55 -39.52 5.15
CA ASP A 253 -0.99 -40.21 4.00
C ASP A 253 -1.66 -39.73 2.71
N VAL A 254 -0.87 -39.18 1.80
CA VAL A 254 -1.32 -38.63 0.52
C VAL A 254 -0.23 -38.85 -0.53
N GLU A 255 -0.60 -39.02 -1.79
CA GLU A 255 0.38 -39.14 -2.89
C GLU A 255 0.43 -37.88 -3.78
N THR A 256 -0.49 -36.93 -3.55
CA THR A 256 -0.56 -35.64 -4.24
C THR A 256 -0.87 -34.52 -3.25
N VAL A 257 -0.17 -33.39 -3.36
CA VAL A 257 -0.45 -32.16 -2.60
C VAL A 257 -0.65 -30.99 -3.57
N VAL A 258 -1.76 -30.27 -3.46
CA VAL A 258 -2.02 -29.06 -4.25
C VAL A 258 -2.03 -27.85 -3.33
N ILE A 259 -1.13 -26.89 -3.56
CA ILE A 259 -1.00 -25.66 -2.78
C ILE A 259 -1.85 -24.56 -3.43
N ALA A 260 -2.96 -24.21 -2.76
CA ALA A 260 -3.97 -23.24 -3.22
C ALA A 260 -4.01 -22.02 -2.29
N ILE A 261 -2.87 -21.35 -2.14
CA ILE A 261 -2.71 -20.17 -1.27
C ILE A 261 -2.83 -18.92 -2.13
N GLY A 262 -3.63 -17.96 -1.68
CA GLY A 262 -3.90 -16.73 -2.41
C GLY A 262 -2.61 -15.99 -2.75
N ASN A 263 -2.39 -15.77 -4.05
CA ASN A 263 -1.39 -14.84 -4.55
C ASN A 263 -1.82 -13.42 -4.13
N GLY A 264 -0.93 -12.67 -3.50
CA GLY A 264 -1.20 -11.25 -3.20
C GLY A 264 -1.41 -10.45 -4.50
N ALA A 265 -1.71 -9.16 -4.37
CA ALA A 265 -1.63 -8.27 -5.53
C ALA A 265 -0.24 -8.40 -6.15
N ALA A 266 -0.18 -8.50 -7.48
CA ALA A 266 1.05 -8.71 -8.24
C ALA A 266 2.01 -7.50 -8.19
N CYS A 267 1.97 -6.68 -7.13
CA CYS A 267 2.70 -5.43 -6.97
C CYS A 267 4.18 -5.56 -7.26
N ARG A 268 4.83 -6.63 -6.77
CA ARG A 268 6.26 -6.88 -7.04
C ARG A 268 6.54 -7.28 -8.49
N GLN A 269 5.65 -8.07 -9.09
CA GLN A 269 5.78 -8.45 -10.50
C GLN A 269 5.55 -7.24 -11.41
N THR A 270 4.52 -6.44 -11.11
CA THR A 270 4.23 -5.17 -11.76
C THR A 270 5.40 -4.18 -11.59
N GLU A 271 5.97 -4.08 -10.39
CA GLU A 271 7.15 -3.24 -10.11
C GLU A 271 8.37 -3.68 -10.92
N ALA A 272 8.73 -4.98 -10.88
CA ALA A 272 9.85 -5.51 -11.64
C ALA A 272 9.68 -5.25 -13.14
N TRP A 273 8.48 -5.47 -13.64
CA TRP A 273 8.14 -5.24 -15.04
C TRP A 273 8.20 -3.75 -15.43
N ILE A 274 7.59 -2.84 -14.62
CA ILE A 274 7.67 -1.38 -14.85
C ILE A 274 9.14 -0.93 -14.83
N SER A 275 9.93 -1.44 -13.90
CA SER A 275 11.36 -1.16 -13.83
C SER A 275 12.12 -1.59 -15.10
N ASP A 276 11.87 -2.81 -15.59
CA ASP A 276 12.52 -3.32 -16.78
C ASP A 276 12.18 -2.45 -18.00
N VAL A 277 10.91 -2.07 -18.16
CA VAL A 277 10.46 -1.15 -19.22
C VAL A 277 11.12 0.23 -19.07
N LEU A 278 11.21 0.78 -17.85
CA LEU A 278 11.84 2.08 -17.62
C LEU A 278 13.36 2.07 -17.88
N SER A 279 14.03 0.99 -17.50
CA SER A 279 15.49 0.85 -17.61
C SER A 279 15.95 0.51 -19.02
N GLN A 280 15.09 -0.10 -19.83
CA GLN A 280 15.39 -0.49 -21.20
C GLN A 280 14.70 0.47 -22.18
N GLU A 281 13.40 0.32 -22.31
CA GLU A 281 12.59 0.91 -23.38
C GLU A 281 12.39 2.41 -23.23
N LEU A 282 12.23 2.89 -21.99
CA LEU A 282 12.03 4.30 -21.67
C LEU A 282 13.29 4.94 -21.07
N ALA A 283 14.44 4.29 -21.26
CA ALA A 283 15.73 4.79 -20.78
C ALA A 283 15.99 6.22 -21.30
N GLY A 284 16.42 7.10 -20.39
CA GLY A 284 16.73 8.50 -20.73
C GLY A 284 15.53 9.44 -20.88
N ARG A 285 14.28 8.96 -20.79
CA ARG A 285 13.07 9.82 -20.88
C ARG A 285 12.70 10.55 -19.58
N GLY A 286 13.47 10.34 -18.51
CA GLY A 286 13.23 10.96 -17.21
C GLY A 286 11.99 10.45 -16.46
N ILE A 287 11.37 9.36 -16.93
CA ILE A 287 10.19 8.75 -16.32
C ILE A 287 10.60 7.92 -15.10
N ALA A 288 9.79 7.96 -14.05
CA ALA A 288 9.98 7.19 -12.83
C ALA A 288 8.62 6.71 -12.31
N TYR A 289 8.63 5.68 -11.46
CA TYR A 289 7.44 5.18 -10.78
C TYR A 289 7.56 5.36 -9.27
N VAL A 290 6.43 5.30 -8.58
CA VAL A 290 6.36 5.39 -7.13
C VAL A 290 5.33 4.38 -6.64
N ILE A 291 5.65 3.72 -5.52
CA ILE A 291 4.71 2.82 -4.87
C ILE A 291 3.85 3.64 -3.94
N VAL A 292 2.53 3.48 -4.07
CA VAL A 292 1.54 4.16 -3.25
C VAL A 292 0.83 3.11 -2.40
N ASN A 293 0.61 3.43 -1.12
CA ASN A 293 -0.15 2.56 -0.23
C ASN A 293 -1.61 2.44 -0.70
N GLU A 294 -2.10 1.22 -0.90
CA GLU A 294 -3.47 0.90 -1.33
C GLU A 294 -4.46 0.70 -0.17
N ALA A 295 -4.00 0.82 1.09
CA ALA A 295 -4.82 0.59 2.28
C ALA A 295 -6.13 1.41 2.25
N GLY A 296 -7.26 0.75 2.43
CA GLY A 296 -8.58 1.38 2.40
C GLY A 296 -9.07 1.81 1.00
N ALA A 297 -8.33 1.58 -0.09
CA ALA A 297 -8.78 1.95 -1.44
C ALA A 297 -10.03 1.18 -1.88
N SER A 298 -10.14 -0.08 -1.47
CA SER A 298 -11.35 -0.91 -1.65
C SER A 298 -12.53 -0.41 -0.83
N VAL A 299 -12.29 0.12 0.38
CA VAL A 299 -13.33 0.71 1.24
C VAL A 299 -13.84 1.99 0.62
N TYR A 300 -12.96 2.87 0.14
CA TYR A 300 -13.34 4.04 -0.65
C TYR A 300 -14.16 3.65 -1.88
N SER A 301 -13.67 2.69 -2.68
CA SER A 301 -14.27 2.39 -3.97
C SER A 301 -15.63 1.70 -3.89
N THR A 302 -15.90 0.99 -2.80
CA THR A 302 -17.19 0.33 -2.55
C THR A 302 -18.12 1.18 -1.68
N GLY A 303 -17.58 2.18 -0.98
CA GLY A 303 -18.30 3.06 -0.06
C GLY A 303 -19.12 4.17 -0.74
N PRO A 304 -19.93 4.92 0.05
CA PRO A 304 -20.80 5.98 -0.45
C PRO A 304 -20.03 7.09 -1.17
N VAL A 305 -18.95 7.58 -0.56
CA VAL A 305 -18.14 8.69 -1.11
C VAL A 305 -17.64 8.37 -2.52
N GLY A 306 -17.04 7.18 -2.72
CA GLY A 306 -16.58 6.78 -4.04
C GLY A 306 -17.71 6.61 -5.06
N ARG A 307 -18.89 6.12 -4.65
CA ARG A 307 -20.07 6.01 -5.52
C ARG A 307 -20.65 7.36 -5.92
N GLU A 308 -20.63 8.32 -5.00
CA GLU A 308 -21.12 9.68 -5.24
C GLU A 308 -20.17 10.47 -6.15
N GLU A 309 -18.86 10.38 -5.91
CA GLU A 309 -17.87 11.05 -6.76
C GLU A 309 -17.82 10.46 -8.19
N PHE A 310 -18.03 9.15 -8.32
CA PHE A 310 -17.92 8.44 -9.61
C PHE A 310 -19.02 7.38 -9.80
N PRO A 311 -20.28 7.80 -10.02
CA PRO A 311 -21.43 6.88 -10.09
C PRO A 311 -21.39 5.94 -11.30
N HIS A 312 -20.70 6.33 -12.37
CA HIS A 312 -20.62 5.57 -13.61
C HIS A 312 -19.39 4.65 -13.71
N LEU A 313 -18.46 4.73 -12.75
CA LEU A 313 -17.28 3.88 -12.73
C LEU A 313 -17.52 2.64 -11.84
N ASP A 314 -16.95 1.51 -12.23
CA ASP A 314 -16.94 0.34 -11.35
C ASP A 314 -16.01 0.54 -10.14
N ALA A 315 -16.05 -0.39 -9.18
CA ALA A 315 -15.25 -0.31 -7.96
C ALA A 315 -13.74 -0.45 -8.23
N ALA A 316 -13.33 -1.11 -9.31
CA ALA A 316 -11.91 -1.29 -9.64
C ALA A 316 -11.31 0.03 -10.14
N LEU A 317 -12.00 0.71 -11.06
CA LEU A 317 -11.59 2.02 -11.58
C LEU A 317 -11.62 3.09 -10.49
N ARG A 318 -12.63 3.08 -9.60
CA ARG A 318 -12.67 3.97 -8.43
C ARG A 318 -11.48 3.77 -7.50
N SER A 319 -11.08 2.51 -7.28
CA SER A 319 -9.88 2.20 -6.48
C SER A 319 -8.62 2.76 -7.15
N ALA A 320 -8.47 2.60 -8.47
CA ALA A 320 -7.34 3.14 -9.21
C ALA A 320 -7.26 4.67 -9.15
N VAL A 321 -8.40 5.37 -9.26
CA VAL A 321 -8.49 6.83 -9.09
C VAL A 321 -8.01 7.24 -7.70
N SER A 322 -8.43 6.53 -6.65
CA SER A 322 -7.98 6.82 -5.28
C SER A 322 -6.47 6.68 -5.13
N ILE A 323 -5.89 5.60 -5.67
CA ILE A 323 -4.44 5.39 -5.64
C ILE A 323 -3.69 6.53 -6.34
N GLY A 324 -4.16 6.98 -7.51
CA GLY A 324 -3.58 8.13 -8.22
C GLY A 324 -3.67 9.44 -7.42
N ARG A 325 -4.81 9.72 -6.79
CA ARG A 325 -5.02 10.94 -5.99
C ARG A 325 -4.20 10.95 -4.70
N ARG A 326 -3.98 9.79 -4.07
CA ARG A 326 -3.08 9.68 -2.90
C ARG A 326 -1.66 10.14 -3.21
N LEU A 327 -1.17 9.92 -4.44
CA LEU A 327 0.13 10.42 -4.84
C LEU A 327 0.15 11.96 -4.93
N GLN A 328 -0.95 12.55 -5.40
CA GLN A 328 -1.07 14.00 -5.56
C GLN A 328 -1.17 14.70 -4.19
N ASP A 329 -2.05 14.20 -3.33
CA ASP A 329 -2.24 14.69 -1.97
C ASP A 329 -2.80 13.57 -1.08
N PRO A 330 -1.93 12.89 -0.30
CA PRO A 330 -2.35 11.79 0.56
C PRO A 330 -3.41 12.21 1.58
N LEU A 331 -3.31 13.43 2.12
CA LEU A 331 -4.18 13.89 3.20
C LEU A 331 -5.62 14.03 2.71
N SER A 332 -5.85 14.77 1.60
CA SER A 332 -7.20 15.02 1.09
C SER A 332 -7.90 13.78 0.54
N GLU A 333 -7.14 12.75 0.16
CA GLU A 333 -7.70 11.48 -0.32
C GLU A 333 -7.91 10.46 0.81
N LEU A 334 -7.00 10.34 1.78
CA LEU A 334 -7.13 9.38 2.89
C LEU A 334 -8.25 9.76 3.87
N VAL A 335 -8.54 11.05 4.07
CA VAL A 335 -9.66 11.50 4.94
C VAL A 335 -11.04 11.09 4.43
N LYS A 336 -11.15 10.67 3.16
CA LYS A 336 -12.40 10.14 2.57
C LYS A 336 -12.72 8.72 3.03
N ILE A 337 -11.75 8.05 3.66
CA ILE A 337 -11.87 6.69 4.19
C ILE A 337 -12.05 6.81 5.70
N GLU A 338 -12.85 5.91 6.27
CA GLU A 338 -12.93 5.82 7.72
C GLU A 338 -11.53 5.49 8.29
N PRO A 339 -11.00 6.23 9.28
CA PRO A 339 -9.61 6.06 9.70
C PRO A 339 -9.23 4.64 10.13
N CYS A 340 -10.10 3.91 10.82
CA CYS A 340 -9.84 2.50 11.19
C CYS A 340 -9.88 1.52 10.02
N SER A 341 -10.45 1.93 8.89
CA SER A 341 -10.39 1.16 7.63
C SER A 341 -9.08 1.39 6.86
N ILE A 342 -8.24 2.33 7.29
CA ILE A 342 -6.87 2.48 6.80
C ILE A 342 -6.01 1.46 7.57
N GLY A 343 -5.51 0.44 6.87
CA GLY A 343 -4.61 -0.57 7.46
C GLY A 343 -3.30 0.04 7.95
N VAL A 344 -3.24 0.43 9.23
CA VAL A 344 -2.07 1.06 9.87
C VAL A 344 -1.24 0.10 10.72
N GLY A 345 -1.69 -1.15 10.89
CA GLY A 345 -0.93 -2.16 11.63
C GLY A 345 -1.42 -3.58 11.39
N MET A 346 -0.50 -4.55 11.49
CA MET A 346 -0.78 -5.98 11.26
C MET A 346 -1.86 -6.52 12.21
N TYR A 347 -1.89 -6.01 13.44
CA TYR A 347 -2.81 -6.39 14.50
C TYR A 347 -3.73 -5.24 14.91
N GLN A 348 -3.96 -4.24 14.02
CA GLN A 348 -4.86 -3.13 14.34
C GLN A 348 -6.26 -3.64 14.71
N HIS A 349 -6.65 -4.78 14.16
CA HIS A 349 -7.94 -5.42 14.42
C HIS A 349 -7.98 -6.16 15.76
N ASP A 350 -6.84 -6.34 16.43
CA ASP A 350 -6.72 -7.01 17.74
C ASP A 350 -6.89 -5.99 18.90
N VAL A 351 -6.93 -4.68 18.61
CA VAL A 351 -7.14 -3.63 19.62
C VAL A 351 -8.62 -3.24 19.74
N LYS A 352 -9.02 -2.68 20.88
CA LYS A 352 -10.40 -2.25 21.12
C LYS A 352 -10.82 -1.19 20.10
N ALA A 353 -11.77 -1.51 19.22
CA ALA A 353 -12.22 -0.64 18.12
C ALA A 353 -12.58 0.78 18.56
N ARG A 354 -13.20 0.97 19.73
CA ARG A 354 -13.51 2.31 20.26
C ARG A 354 -12.25 3.14 20.53
N HIS A 355 -11.22 2.52 21.12
CA HIS A 355 -9.96 3.21 21.40
C HIS A 355 -9.16 3.45 20.12
N LEU A 356 -9.17 2.48 19.21
CA LEU A 356 -8.54 2.64 17.89
C LEU A 356 -9.18 3.78 17.11
N ARG A 357 -10.52 3.78 16.99
CA ARG A 357 -11.25 4.84 16.29
C ARG A 357 -10.97 6.20 16.91
N ALA A 358 -11.10 6.34 18.23
CA ALA A 358 -10.81 7.61 18.90
C ALA A 358 -9.36 8.08 18.63
N SER A 359 -8.38 7.18 18.79
CA SER A 359 -6.98 7.51 18.55
C SER A 359 -6.70 7.88 17.10
N LEU A 360 -7.29 7.19 16.13
CA LEU A 360 -7.08 7.47 14.72
C LEU A 360 -7.82 8.73 14.27
N ASP A 361 -9.02 8.98 14.79
CA ASP A 361 -9.76 10.23 14.57
C ASP A 361 -8.96 11.41 15.12
N ASP A 362 -8.36 11.29 16.31
CA ASP A 362 -7.51 12.31 16.92
C ASP A 362 -6.25 12.57 16.07
N VAL A 363 -5.60 11.52 15.55
CA VAL A 363 -4.45 11.65 14.65
C VAL A 363 -4.85 12.33 13.35
N VAL A 364 -5.98 11.96 12.75
CA VAL A 364 -6.46 12.57 11.50
C VAL A 364 -6.80 14.04 11.72
N ALA A 365 -7.51 14.36 12.81
CA ALA A 365 -7.79 15.74 13.19
C ALA A 365 -6.50 16.53 13.42
N SER A 366 -5.54 15.97 14.16
CA SER A 366 -4.23 16.61 14.38
C SER A 366 -3.51 16.90 13.06
N CYS A 367 -3.43 15.92 12.16
CA CYS A 367 -2.81 16.08 10.84
C CYS A 367 -3.51 17.16 9.99
N VAL A 368 -4.85 17.15 9.93
CA VAL A 368 -5.63 18.11 9.14
C VAL A 368 -5.46 19.53 9.68
N ASN A 369 -5.48 19.72 11.00
CA ASN A 369 -5.31 21.04 11.61
C ASN A 369 -3.84 21.50 11.58
N PHE A 370 -2.88 20.59 11.66
CA PHE A 370 -1.46 20.93 11.51
C PHE A 370 -1.15 21.46 10.10
N VAL A 371 -1.67 20.78 9.07
CA VAL A 371 -1.50 21.21 7.67
C VAL A 371 -2.35 22.44 7.35
N GLY A 372 -3.54 22.49 7.93
CA GLY A 372 -4.58 23.46 7.61
C GLY A 372 -5.23 23.21 6.25
N VAL A 373 -6.33 23.90 5.99
CA VAL A 373 -7.23 23.59 4.87
C VAL A 373 -7.60 24.87 4.14
N ASP A 374 -7.61 24.85 2.80
CA ASP A 374 -8.16 25.96 2.01
C ASP A 374 -9.69 25.85 1.92
N LEU A 375 -10.38 26.85 2.47
CA LEU A 375 -11.84 26.86 2.63
C LEU A 375 -12.59 26.74 1.30
N ASN A 376 -12.02 27.30 0.22
CA ASN A 376 -12.69 27.38 -1.08
C ASN A 376 -12.47 26.14 -1.95
N THR A 377 -11.51 25.28 -1.61
CA THR A 377 -11.19 24.09 -2.42
C THR A 377 -11.43 22.78 -1.68
N ALA A 378 -11.46 22.80 -0.34
CA ALA A 378 -11.63 21.59 0.46
C ALA A 378 -12.96 20.88 0.24
N SER A 379 -12.92 19.55 0.37
CA SER A 379 -14.08 18.68 0.35
C SER A 379 -14.76 18.63 1.72
N PRO A 380 -16.05 18.24 1.80
CA PRO A 380 -16.71 18.00 3.08
C PRO A 380 -15.99 16.96 3.95
N ALA A 381 -15.38 15.95 3.31
CA ALA A 381 -14.61 14.90 4.00
C ALA A 381 -13.34 15.42 4.69
N LEU A 382 -12.72 16.47 4.16
CA LEU A 382 -11.58 17.13 4.78
C LEU A 382 -12.04 18.14 5.86
N LEU A 383 -13.04 18.96 5.54
CA LEU A 383 -13.55 20.00 6.45
C LEU A 383 -14.10 19.45 7.77
N ARG A 384 -14.67 18.24 7.79
CA ARG A 384 -15.20 17.63 9.03
C ARG A 384 -14.15 17.37 10.11
N TYR A 385 -12.86 17.36 9.76
CA TYR A 385 -11.75 17.15 10.70
C TYR A 385 -11.08 18.46 11.14
N VAL A 386 -11.51 19.60 10.61
CA VAL A 386 -11.05 20.92 11.08
C VAL A 386 -11.64 21.18 12.47
N SER A 387 -10.81 21.73 13.36
CA SER A 387 -11.21 22.04 14.73
C SER A 387 -12.48 22.90 14.77
N GLY A 388 -13.41 22.56 15.65
CA GLY A 388 -14.72 23.22 15.74
C GLY A 388 -15.75 22.78 14.71
N LEU A 389 -15.36 22.12 13.61
CA LEU A 389 -16.28 21.63 12.59
C LEU A 389 -16.69 20.16 12.82
N ASN A 390 -17.74 19.74 12.14
CA ASN A 390 -18.24 18.37 12.11
C ASN A 390 -18.82 18.06 10.73
N GLN A 391 -19.31 16.83 10.53
CA GLN A 391 -19.87 16.41 9.24
C GLN A 391 -20.99 17.33 8.73
N LEU A 392 -21.87 17.80 9.60
CA LEU A 392 -22.99 18.66 9.22
C LEU A 392 -22.53 20.06 8.80
N THR A 393 -21.67 20.69 9.59
CA THR A 393 -21.15 22.04 9.29
C THR A 393 -20.23 22.03 8.08
N ALA A 394 -19.42 20.99 7.91
CA ALA A 394 -18.61 20.78 6.70
C ALA A 394 -19.45 20.72 5.42
N GLN A 395 -20.56 19.98 5.45
CA GLN A 395 -21.49 19.89 4.33
C GLN A 395 -22.16 21.24 4.04
N ARG A 396 -22.56 21.98 5.07
CA ARG A 396 -23.18 23.31 4.91
C ARG A 396 -22.21 24.36 4.36
N ILE A 397 -20.93 24.30 4.73
CA ILE A 397 -19.89 25.17 4.12
C ILE A 397 -19.82 24.91 2.62
N PHE A 398 -19.79 23.64 2.22
CA PHE A 398 -19.77 23.25 0.82
C PHE A 398 -21.02 23.75 0.07
N GLU A 399 -22.21 23.53 0.62
CA GLU A 399 -23.48 24.00 0.04
C GLU A 399 -23.55 25.52 -0.07
N TYR A 400 -23.08 26.23 0.97
CA TYR A 400 -23.01 27.69 0.96
C TYR A 400 -22.13 28.18 -0.18
N ARG A 401 -20.95 27.57 -0.37
CA ARG A 401 -20.01 27.91 -1.47
C ARG A 401 -20.63 27.67 -2.85
N GLN A 402 -21.40 26.59 -3.01
CA GLN A 402 -22.07 26.30 -4.28
C GLN A 402 -23.18 27.32 -4.59
N ALA A 403 -23.86 27.84 -3.57
CA ALA A 403 -24.96 28.79 -3.74
C ALA A 403 -24.50 30.26 -3.85
N HIS A 404 -23.45 30.66 -3.11
CA HIS A 404 -23.03 32.06 -2.96
C HIS A 404 -21.69 32.37 -3.64
N GLY A 405 -20.99 31.36 -4.15
CA GLY A 405 -19.63 31.48 -4.67
C GLY A 405 -18.56 31.32 -3.58
N PRO A 406 -17.28 31.56 -3.93
CA PRO A 406 -16.17 31.40 -2.99
C PRO A 406 -16.23 32.44 -1.86
N PHE A 407 -15.82 32.01 -0.66
CA PHE A 407 -15.62 32.89 0.49
C PHE A 407 -14.50 33.89 0.19
N LYS A 408 -14.72 35.16 0.55
CA LYS A 408 -13.79 36.27 0.32
C LYS A 408 -12.97 36.61 1.56
N CYS A 409 -13.54 36.42 2.74
CA CYS A 409 -12.84 36.54 4.02
C CYS A 409 -13.34 35.51 5.03
N ARG A 410 -12.57 35.27 6.09
CA ARG A 410 -12.92 34.27 7.11
C ARG A 410 -14.22 34.60 7.83
N GLU A 411 -14.51 35.88 8.07
CA GLU A 411 -15.73 36.32 8.76
C GLU A 411 -17.02 35.86 8.09
N GLU A 412 -17.01 35.63 6.76
CA GLU A 412 -18.17 35.10 6.02
C GLU A 412 -18.56 33.68 6.48
N LEU A 413 -17.67 32.92 7.15
CA LEU A 413 -18.03 31.63 7.77
C LEU A 413 -19.18 31.76 8.77
N LYS A 414 -19.33 32.89 9.46
CA LYS A 414 -20.40 33.13 10.43
C LYS A 414 -21.79 33.20 9.77
N GLN A 415 -21.85 33.35 8.45
CA GLN A 415 -23.09 33.36 7.68
C GLN A 415 -23.60 31.93 7.39
N VAL A 416 -22.76 30.91 7.59
CA VAL A 416 -23.13 29.51 7.40
C VAL A 416 -23.94 29.02 8.60
N VAL A 417 -25.11 28.43 8.33
CA VAL A 417 -26.01 27.94 9.37
C VAL A 417 -25.32 26.90 10.27
N GLY A 418 -25.27 27.17 11.57
CA GLY A 418 -24.63 26.30 12.56
C GLY A 418 -23.17 26.64 12.87
N ILE A 419 -22.61 27.69 12.26
CA ILE A 419 -21.31 28.26 12.64
C ILE A 419 -21.55 29.51 13.48
N GLY A 420 -21.56 29.34 14.81
CA GLY A 420 -21.61 30.44 15.76
C GLY A 420 -20.22 31.00 16.09
N GLU A 421 -20.16 32.01 16.97
CA GLU A 421 -18.90 32.66 17.36
C GLU A 421 -17.85 31.67 17.89
N SER A 422 -18.25 30.75 18.76
CA SER A 422 -17.34 29.74 19.33
C SER A 422 -16.77 28.81 18.24
N THR A 423 -17.64 28.32 17.35
CA THR A 423 -17.22 27.49 16.22
C THR A 423 -16.27 28.24 15.29
N TYR A 424 -16.55 29.51 15.02
CA TYR A 424 -15.68 30.37 14.22
C TYR A 424 -14.29 30.49 14.84
N VAL A 425 -14.21 30.86 16.12
CA VAL A 425 -12.93 31.00 16.84
C VAL A 425 -12.14 29.69 16.84
N GLN A 426 -12.80 28.53 16.97
CA GLN A 426 -12.10 27.25 16.94
C GLN A 426 -11.58 26.87 15.55
N ALA A 427 -12.29 27.25 14.49
CA ALA A 427 -11.99 26.82 13.11
C ALA A 427 -11.10 27.80 12.34
N ALA A 428 -11.23 29.10 12.57
CA ALA A 428 -10.70 30.14 11.67
C ALA A 428 -9.17 30.07 11.48
N GLY A 429 -8.42 29.70 12.52
CA GLY A 429 -6.96 29.57 12.44
C GLY A 429 -6.48 28.44 11.53
N PHE A 430 -7.32 27.46 11.24
CA PHE A 430 -7.00 26.27 10.44
C PHE A 430 -7.56 26.34 9.02
N LEU A 431 -8.32 27.40 8.70
CA LEU A 431 -8.96 27.59 7.40
C LEU A 431 -8.31 28.77 6.69
N LYS A 432 -7.67 28.58 5.54
CA LYS A 432 -7.14 29.68 4.74
C LYS A 432 -8.03 30.02 3.55
N ILE A 433 -7.90 31.25 3.07
CA ILE A 433 -8.54 31.74 1.84
C ILE A 433 -7.46 32.32 0.94
N THR A 434 -7.13 31.59 -0.12
CA THR A 434 -6.21 32.08 -1.14
C THR A 434 -6.92 33.08 -2.05
N GLY A 435 -6.35 34.29 -2.20
CA GLY A 435 -6.93 35.34 -3.05
C GLY A 435 -8.16 36.06 -2.45
N GLY A 436 -8.33 35.99 -1.13
CA GLY A 436 -9.37 36.73 -0.41
C GLY A 436 -9.13 38.23 -0.35
N THR A 437 -10.09 38.96 0.25
CA THR A 437 -10.01 40.43 0.43
C THR A 437 -8.95 40.84 1.45
N ASN A 438 -8.70 40.00 2.46
CA ASN A 438 -7.65 40.21 3.44
C ASN A 438 -6.48 39.22 3.20
N PRO A 439 -5.27 39.71 2.83
CA PRO A 439 -4.10 38.86 2.63
C PRO A 439 -3.67 38.02 3.85
N LEU A 440 -4.06 38.42 5.07
CA LEU A 440 -3.80 37.63 6.28
C LEU A 440 -4.61 36.33 6.31
N ASP A 441 -5.75 36.25 5.60
CA ASP A 441 -6.55 35.02 5.50
C ASP A 441 -5.82 33.92 4.72
N ALA A 442 -4.77 34.25 3.96
CA ALA A 442 -3.91 33.28 3.29
C ALA A 442 -2.82 32.69 4.21
N THR A 443 -2.73 33.16 5.46
CA THR A 443 -1.77 32.71 6.48
C THR A 443 -2.45 31.86 7.55
N TRP A 444 -1.67 31.21 8.42
CA TRP A 444 -2.21 30.51 9.60
C TRP A 444 -2.34 31.42 10.84
N ILE A 445 -2.20 32.74 10.68
CA ILE A 445 -2.43 33.70 11.76
C ILE A 445 -3.92 33.70 12.08
N HIS A 446 -4.27 33.49 13.34
CA HIS A 446 -5.67 33.53 13.78
C HIS A 446 -6.23 34.97 13.69
N PRO A 447 -7.51 35.17 13.31
CA PRO A 447 -8.12 36.52 13.25
C PRO A 447 -7.98 37.35 14.52
N GLU A 448 -7.97 36.73 15.70
CA GLU A 448 -7.73 37.41 16.99
C GLU A 448 -6.36 38.11 17.06
N SER A 449 -5.41 37.64 16.26
CA SER A 449 -4.03 38.13 16.18
C SER A 449 -3.80 39.08 14.99
N TYR A 450 -4.82 39.41 14.19
CA TYR A 450 -4.68 40.37 13.09
C TYR A 450 -4.19 41.75 13.56
N PRO A 451 -4.71 42.33 14.67
CA PRO A 451 -4.19 43.60 15.16
C PRO A 451 -2.71 43.54 15.56
N ALA A 452 -2.20 42.38 15.97
CA ALA A 452 -0.77 42.20 16.23
C ALA A 452 0.04 42.11 14.93
N ALA A 453 -0.40 41.32 13.96
CA ALA A 453 0.23 41.19 12.66
C ALA A 453 0.31 42.53 11.91
N GLU A 454 -0.77 43.32 11.94
CA GLU A 454 -0.82 44.65 11.32
C GLU A 454 0.15 45.63 11.97
N ARG A 455 0.27 45.62 13.31
CA ARG A 455 1.25 46.45 14.04
C ARG A 455 2.69 46.08 13.70
N ILE A 456 2.97 44.79 13.50
CA ILE A 456 4.27 44.32 13.02
C ILE A 456 4.52 44.89 11.64
N LEU A 457 3.63 44.65 10.67
CA LEU A 457 3.79 45.15 9.30
C LEU A 457 3.99 46.67 9.25
N ALA A 458 3.20 47.43 10.03
CA ALA A 458 3.29 48.88 10.10
C ALA A 458 4.66 49.38 10.60
N ARG A 459 5.32 48.66 11.52
CA ARG A 459 6.67 49.00 12.02
C ARG A 459 7.72 48.99 10.90
N TRP A 460 7.54 48.16 9.88
CA TRP A 460 8.38 48.11 8.68
C TRP A 460 7.79 48.88 7.50
N GLY A 461 6.79 49.74 7.74
CA GLY A 461 6.15 50.56 6.70
C GLY A 461 5.34 49.74 5.69
N LEU A 462 4.89 48.54 6.06
CA LEU A 462 4.13 47.63 5.22
C LEU A 462 2.67 47.55 5.67
N THR A 463 1.80 47.16 4.74
CA THR A 463 0.41 46.77 5.01
C THR A 463 0.21 45.29 4.67
N PRO A 464 -0.90 44.64 5.07
CA PRO A 464 -1.19 43.26 4.68
C PRO A 464 -1.08 42.99 3.17
N ALA A 465 -1.38 43.98 2.32
CA ALA A 465 -1.21 43.90 0.87
C ALA A 465 0.22 43.55 0.43
N ALA A 466 1.23 43.87 1.24
CA ALA A 466 2.62 43.52 0.97
C ALA A 466 2.87 42.00 0.96
N LEU A 467 2.02 41.20 1.61
CA LEU A 467 2.15 39.74 1.65
C LEU A 467 1.92 39.07 0.29
N ALA A 468 1.27 39.78 -0.66
CA ALA A 468 1.12 39.31 -2.03
C ALA A 468 2.40 39.49 -2.88
N ASP A 469 3.38 40.26 -2.41
CA ASP A 469 4.64 40.56 -3.13
C ASP A 469 5.80 39.79 -2.49
N ARG A 470 6.31 38.78 -3.21
CA ARG A 470 7.41 37.92 -2.75
C ARG A 470 8.68 38.70 -2.39
N THR A 471 8.94 39.82 -3.06
CA THR A 471 10.13 40.64 -2.82
C THR A 471 10.02 41.36 -1.47
N LYS A 472 8.85 41.91 -1.18
CA LYS A 472 8.57 42.58 0.11
C LYS A 472 8.56 41.58 1.26
N VAL A 473 8.00 40.39 1.05
CA VAL A 473 8.04 39.30 2.03
C VAL A 473 9.48 38.88 2.34
N ALA A 474 10.33 38.73 1.34
CA ALA A 474 11.74 38.37 1.55
C ALA A 474 12.49 39.45 2.35
N ALA A 475 12.30 40.73 2.03
CA ALA A 475 12.92 41.84 2.76
C ALA A 475 12.40 41.94 4.22
N LEU A 476 11.10 41.69 4.42
CA LEU A 476 10.50 41.61 5.76
C LEU A 476 11.09 40.44 6.56
N ALA A 477 11.18 39.26 5.98
CA ALA A 477 11.74 38.07 6.64
C ALA A 477 13.19 38.29 7.10
N GLU A 478 14.02 38.93 6.27
CA GLU A 478 15.41 39.26 6.64
C GLU A 478 15.45 40.26 7.80
N SER A 479 14.54 41.23 7.81
CA SER A 479 14.45 42.24 8.87
C SER A 479 13.96 41.64 10.19
N LEU A 480 12.96 40.76 10.13
CA LEU A 480 12.43 40.04 11.29
C LEU A 480 13.46 39.10 11.91
N ALA A 481 14.28 38.43 11.08
CA ALA A 481 15.36 37.55 11.55
C ALA A 481 16.43 38.28 12.38
N LYS A 482 16.62 39.59 12.17
CA LYS A 482 17.58 40.44 12.92
C LYS A 482 16.98 41.05 14.19
N THR A 483 15.70 40.81 14.46
CA THR A 483 14.98 41.48 15.56
C THR A 483 15.05 40.68 16.86
N ASN A 484 15.19 41.38 17.99
CA ASN A 484 15.11 40.76 19.32
C ASN A 484 13.64 40.47 19.67
N LEU A 485 13.28 39.19 19.61
CA LEU A 485 11.91 38.72 19.77
C LEU A 485 11.32 38.97 21.18
N PRO A 486 12.03 38.70 22.30
CA PRO A 486 11.59 39.08 23.64
C PRO A 486 11.31 40.57 23.82
N GLN A 487 12.12 41.44 23.21
CA GLN A 487 11.92 42.89 23.29
C GLN A 487 10.69 43.32 22.49
N LEU A 488 10.56 42.82 21.26
CA LEU A 488 9.43 43.12 20.39
C LEU A 488 8.10 42.63 21.00
N ALA A 489 8.09 41.48 21.67
CA ALA A 489 6.93 40.95 22.39
C ALA A 489 6.42 41.92 23.46
N LYS A 490 7.34 42.49 24.27
CA LYS A 490 7.00 43.50 25.28
C LYS A 490 6.47 44.78 24.67
N GLU A 491 7.11 45.27 23.61
CA GLU A 491 6.71 46.50 22.92
C GLU A 491 5.31 46.39 22.29
N LEU A 492 4.96 45.22 21.76
CA LEU A 492 3.66 44.97 21.13
C LEU A 492 2.58 44.47 22.10
N GLY A 493 2.95 44.10 23.33
CA GLY A 493 2.02 43.50 24.30
C GLY A 493 1.48 42.15 23.83
N VAL A 494 2.29 41.35 23.13
CA VAL A 494 1.94 40.02 22.60
C VAL A 494 2.82 38.98 23.27
N GLY A 495 2.26 37.81 23.60
CA GLY A 495 3.05 36.70 24.14
C GLY A 495 4.18 36.27 23.20
N GLU A 496 5.33 35.91 23.75
CA GLU A 496 6.54 35.61 22.97
C GLU A 496 6.33 34.49 21.94
N LEU A 497 5.66 33.40 22.34
CA LEU A 497 5.36 32.26 21.46
C LEU A 497 4.43 32.67 20.31
N THR A 498 3.32 33.37 20.62
CA THR A 498 2.37 33.88 19.62
C THR A 498 3.04 34.83 18.65
N LEU A 499 3.93 35.71 19.13
CA LEU A 499 4.69 36.60 18.27
C LEU A 499 5.63 35.81 17.35
N GLY A 500 6.29 34.76 17.86
CA GLY A 500 7.11 33.85 17.07
C GLY A 500 6.33 33.21 15.92
N ASP A 501 5.13 32.71 16.20
CA ASP A 501 4.25 32.11 15.18
C ASP A 501 3.80 33.14 14.13
N ILE A 502 3.40 34.34 14.56
CA ILE A 502 3.03 35.43 13.64
C ILE A 502 4.22 35.79 12.73
N ILE A 503 5.42 35.95 13.29
CA ILE A 503 6.64 36.27 12.52
C ILE A 503 6.95 35.15 11.52
N ALA A 504 6.84 33.88 11.92
CA ALA A 504 7.06 32.75 11.04
C ALA A 504 6.10 32.77 9.84
N GLN A 505 4.82 33.09 10.08
CA GLN A 505 3.80 33.22 9.03
C GLN A 505 4.00 34.44 8.13
N LEU A 506 4.35 35.60 8.69
CA LEU A 506 4.62 36.81 7.88
C LEU A 506 5.89 36.66 7.03
N SER A 507 6.88 35.91 7.53
CA SER A 507 8.13 35.64 6.80
C SER A 507 7.93 34.64 5.66
N ARG A 508 6.96 33.74 5.79
CA ARG A 508 6.64 32.72 4.77
C ARG A 508 5.13 32.44 4.72
N PRO A 509 4.33 33.37 4.15
CA PRO A 509 2.87 33.26 4.12
C PRO A 509 2.40 31.99 3.42
N GLY A 510 1.47 31.27 4.04
CA GLY A 510 0.84 30.09 3.45
C GLY A 510 1.76 28.88 3.27
N ARG A 511 2.91 28.85 3.96
CA ARG A 511 3.84 27.71 3.97
C ARG A 511 3.09 26.43 4.35
N ASP A 512 3.25 25.40 3.53
CA ASP A 512 2.77 24.06 3.86
C ASP A 512 3.80 23.38 4.79
N PRO A 513 3.42 22.95 6.00
CA PRO A 513 4.37 22.31 6.90
C PRO A 513 4.93 20.98 6.34
N ARG A 514 4.21 20.35 5.39
CA ARG A 514 4.63 19.09 4.74
C ARG A 514 5.83 19.26 3.82
N GLU A 515 6.17 20.48 3.40
CA GLU A 515 7.39 20.74 2.61
C GLU A 515 8.68 20.27 3.32
N SER A 516 8.65 20.20 4.64
CA SER A 516 9.77 19.72 5.46
C SER A 516 9.82 18.19 5.63
N LEU A 517 8.78 17.46 5.20
CA LEU A 517 8.69 16.02 5.34
C LEU A 517 9.45 15.29 4.20
N PRO A 518 9.86 14.02 4.43
CA PRO A 518 10.47 13.20 3.40
C PRO A 518 9.58 13.12 2.15
N GLN A 519 10.18 13.38 0.99
CA GLN A 519 9.48 13.32 -0.29
C GLN A 519 9.33 11.85 -0.76
N PRO A 520 8.28 11.52 -1.53
CA PRO A 520 8.13 10.20 -2.13
C PRO A 520 9.35 9.81 -2.96
N VAL A 521 9.78 8.55 -2.83
CA VAL A 521 10.92 8.03 -3.60
C VAL A 521 10.45 7.58 -4.96
N PHE A 522 10.82 8.35 -5.99
CA PHE A 522 10.62 7.99 -7.38
C PHE A 522 11.70 7.00 -7.82
N LYS A 523 11.30 5.74 -8.04
CA LYS A 523 12.16 4.64 -8.49
C LYS A 523 12.25 4.65 -10.03
N ARG A 524 13.43 4.32 -10.56
CA ARG A 524 13.69 4.20 -12.01
C ARG A 524 14.05 2.77 -12.45
N GLY A 525 14.40 1.91 -11.50
CA GLY A 525 14.73 0.51 -11.72
C GLY A 525 14.60 -0.29 -10.42
N VAL A 526 14.62 -1.62 -10.54
CA VAL A 526 14.68 -2.61 -9.47
C VAL A 526 16.12 -3.08 -9.40
N LEU A 527 16.75 -2.87 -8.25
CA LEU A 527 18.10 -3.37 -8.00
C LEU A 527 18.02 -4.89 -7.86
N LYS A 528 18.91 -5.61 -8.54
CA LYS A 528 19.03 -7.05 -8.33
C LYS A 528 19.95 -7.32 -7.15
N LEU A 529 19.87 -8.53 -6.59
CA LEU A 529 20.72 -8.90 -5.46
C LEU A 529 22.21 -8.88 -5.85
N GLU A 530 22.50 -9.16 -7.12
CA GLU A 530 23.85 -9.17 -7.68
C GLU A 530 24.47 -7.77 -7.78
N ASP A 531 23.62 -6.73 -7.86
CA ASP A 531 24.04 -5.33 -7.98
C ASP A 531 24.43 -4.72 -6.63
N LEU A 532 24.10 -5.40 -5.52
CA LEU A 532 24.40 -4.91 -4.17
C LEU A 532 25.85 -5.18 -3.80
N VAL A 533 26.56 -4.10 -3.46
CA VAL A 533 27.92 -4.14 -2.93
C VAL A 533 27.94 -3.63 -1.48
N PRO A 534 28.85 -4.15 -0.62
CA PRO A 534 29.04 -3.60 0.71
C PRO A 534 29.31 -2.09 0.67
N ASP A 535 28.79 -1.38 1.67
CA ASP A 535 28.80 0.08 1.84
C ASP A 535 28.08 0.88 0.75
N MET A 536 27.36 0.22 -0.16
CA MET A 536 26.45 0.90 -1.10
C MET A 536 25.35 1.64 -0.31
N GLU A 537 25.24 2.93 -0.57
CA GLU A 537 24.19 3.78 -0.03
C GLU A 537 22.90 3.63 -0.85
N LEU A 538 21.80 3.40 -0.16
CA LEU A 538 20.48 3.24 -0.73
C LEU A 538 19.46 4.04 0.08
N ARG A 539 18.34 4.39 -0.56
CA ARG A 539 17.12 4.83 0.14
C ARG A 539 16.11 3.70 0.11
N GLY A 540 15.47 3.45 1.24
CA GLY A 540 14.45 2.42 1.35
C GLY A 540 13.30 2.83 2.25
N THR A 541 12.21 2.08 2.19
CA THR A 541 11.01 2.31 2.99
C THR A 541 10.88 1.25 4.07
N VAL A 542 10.65 1.65 5.31
CA VAL A 542 10.43 0.74 6.43
C VAL A 542 9.11 0.00 6.22
N LEU A 543 9.17 -1.31 6.02
CA LEU A 543 8.01 -2.18 5.87
C LEU A 543 7.45 -2.65 7.21
N ASN A 544 8.33 -2.88 8.17
CA ASN A 544 7.97 -3.39 9.49
C ASN A 544 9.02 -3.04 10.53
N VAL A 545 8.60 -2.79 11.76
CA VAL A 545 9.47 -2.56 12.92
C VAL A 545 9.23 -3.69 13.91
N VAL A 546 10.31 -4.29 14.41
CA VAL A 546 10.31 -5.40 15.36
C VAL A 546 11.30 -5.10 16.48
N ASP A 547 11.20 -5.76 17.64
CA ASP A 547 12.03 -5.44 18.81
C ASP A 547 13.54 -5.47 18.54
N PHE A 548 13.98 -6.28 17.58
CA PHE A 548 15.40 -6.44 17.23
C PHE A 548 15.84 -5.62 16.00
N GLY A 549 14.97 -4.81 15.40
CA GLY A 549 15.34 -3.99 14.25
C GLY A 549 14.17 -3.57 13.34
N ALA A 550 14.50 -3.17 12.12
CA ALA A 550 13.53 -2.75 11.12
C ALA A 550 13.79 -3.42 9.77
N PHE A 551 12.72 -3.85 9.13
CA PHE A 551 12.73 -4.41 7.78
C PHE A 551 12.50 -3.29 6.77
N VAL A 552 13.43 -3.12 5.84
CA VAL A 552 13.46 -2.02 4.87
C VAL A 552 13.40 -2.57 3.45
N ASP A 553 12.45 -2.08 2.66
CA ASP A 553 12.43 -2.28 1.21
C ASP A 553 13.40 -1.31 0.54
N ILE A 554 14.48 -1.86 -0.03
CA ILE A 554 15.50 -1.12 -0.78
C ILE A 554 15.31 -1.26 -2.31
N GLY A 555 14.16 -1.76 -2.76
CA GLY A 555 13.88 -1.97 -4.18
C GLY A 555 14.55 -3.21 -4.77
N VAL A 556 14.88 -4.20 -3.93
CA VAL A 556 15.34 -5.54 -4.35
C VAL A 556 14.29 -6.59 -3.92
N LYS A 557 14.30 -7.77 -4.54
CA LYS A 557 13.31 -8.84 -4.26
C LYS A 557 13.20 -9.22 -2.77
N TRP A 558 14.29 -9.10 -2.02
CA TRP A 558 14.39 -9.49 -0.61
C TRP A 558 14.49 -8.26 0.28
N THR A 559 13.69 -8.24 1.34
CA THR A 559 13.71 -7.14 2.31
C THR A 559 15.03 -7.14 3.08
N GLY A 560 15.64 -5.96 3.22
CA GLY A 560 16.84 -5.81 4.04
C GLY A 560 16.49 -5.65 5.52
N LEU A 561 17.34 -6.15 6.41
CA LEU A 561 17.18 -5.99 7.86
C LEU A 561 18.20 -5.00 8.41
N VAL A 562 17.73 -3.93 9.03
CA VAL A 562 18.53 -3.06 9.89
C VAL A 562 18.37 -3.54 11.33
N HIS A 563 19.43 -4.10 11.92
CA HIS A 563 19.39 -4.52 13.32
C HIS A 563 19.29 -3.31 14.26
N VAL A 564 18.71 -3.46 15.46
CA VAL A 564 18.51 -2.37 16.43
C VAL A 564 19.79 -1.57 16.73
N SER A 565 20.94 -2.27 16.82
CA SER A 565 22.25 -1.63 17.04
C SER A 565 22.79 -0.85 15.83
N GLN A 566 22.11 -0.92 14.70
CA GLN A 566 22.47 -0.29 13.44
C GLN A 566 21.44 0.78 13.01
N LEU A 567 20.42 1.06 13.84
CA LEU A 567 19.42 2.10 13.57
C LEU A 567 19.97 3.51 13.81
N ALA A 568 20.92 3.68 14.74
CA ALA A 568 21.49 4.97 15.08
C ALA A 568 22.92 4.82 15.62
N PRO A 569 23.76 5.88 15.61
CA PRO A 569 25.11 5.86 16.19
C PRO A 569 25.13 5.83 17.73
N ARG A 570 23.96 5.84 18.37
CA ARG A 570 23.74 5.75 19.82
C ARG A 570 23.07 4.43 20.19
N TYR A 571 23.07 4.09 21.48
CA TYR A 571 22.26 2.97 21.97
C TYR A 571 20.77 3.25 21.74
N VAL A 572 20.08 2.27 21.15
CA VAL A 572 18.64 2.28 20.89
C VAL A 572 18.04 1.14 21.69
N LYS A 573 17.12 1.47 22.61
CA LYS A 573 16.45 0.46 23.44
C LYS A 573 15.25 -0.14 22.69
N ASP A 574 14.47 0.71 22.04
CA ASP A 574 13.31 0.33 21.24
C ASP A 574 13.44 0.94 19.83
N PRO A 575 13.42 0.12 18.77
CA PRO A 575 13.41 0.58 17.38
C PRO A 575 12.34 1.63 17.05
N HIS A 576 11.19 1.62 17.73
CA HIS A 576 10.11 2.59 17.52
C HIS A 576 10.47 4.02 17.96
N GLU A 577 11.56 4.20 18.73
CA GLU A 577 12.10 5.53 19.05
C GLU A 577 12.81 6.18 17.85
N VAL A 578 13.14 5.41 16.82
CA VAL A 578 13.98 5.86 15.69
C VAL A 578 13.25 5.79 14.36
N VAL A 579 12.43 4.74 14.16
CA VAL A 579 11.74 4.50 12.90
C VAL A 579 10.29 4.05 13.11
N ALA A 580 9.43 4.43 12.18
CA ALA A 580 8.07 3.96 12.04
C ALA A 580 7.85 3.26 10.69
N VAL A 581 6.80 2.44 10.60
CA VAL A 581 6.40 1.82 9.33
C VAL A 581 5.99 2.91 8.33
N GLY A 582 6.54 2.83 7.11
CA GLY A 582 6.35 3.84 6.06
C GLY A 582 7.46 4.89 5.99
N ASP A 583 8.34 4.98 7.00
CA ASP A 583 9.46 5.92 6.96
C ASP A 583 10.38 5.65 5.77
N THR A 584 10.78 6.72 5.10
CA THR A 584 11.86 6.66 4.10
C THR A 584 13.18 6.89 4.81
N VAL A 585 14.02 5.86 4.84
CA VAL A 585 15.30 5.87 5.54
C VAL A 585 16.47 5.73 4.56
N GLN A 586 17.57 6.37 4.90
CA GLN A 586 18.85 6.15 4.23
C GLN A 586 19.56 4.97 4.90
N VAL A 587 20.05 4.03 4.08
CA VAL A 587 20.65 2.79 4.55
C VAL A 587 21.89 2.44 3.73
N TRP A 588 22.84 1.77 4.37
CA TRP A 588 24.04 1.23 3.75
C TRP A 588 24.03 -0.28 3.78
N VAL A 589 24.39 -0.91 2.68
CA VAL A 589 24.55 -2.38 2.60
C VAL A 589 25.71 -2.81 3.48
N ARG A 590 25.44 -3.70 4.44
CA ARG A 590 26.44 -4.21 5.39
C ARG A 590 26.99 -5.55 4.91
N GLU A 591 26.08 -6.45 4.55
CA GLU A 591 26.41 -7.80 4.11
C GLU A 591 25.31 -8.31 3.16
N VAL A 592 25.73 -9.05 2.13
CA VAL A 592 24.82 -9.70 1.16
C VAL A 592 25.08 -11.19 1.19
N ASP A 593 24.19 -11.95 1.82
CA ASP A 593 24.23 -13.41 1.84
C ASP A 593 23.48 -13.93 0.61
N ARG A 594 24.24 -14.39 -0.39
CA ARG A 594 23.69 -14.87 -1.67
C ARG A 594 23.05 -16.26 -1.54
N GLU A 595 23.54 -17.11 -0.65
CA GLU A 595 23.00 -18.46 -0.45
C GLU A 595 21.65 -18.39 0.25
N ARG A 596 21.57 -17.64 1.35
CA ARG A 596 20.35 -17.48 2.15
C ARG A 596 19.43 -16.37 1.65
N ARG A 597 19.86 -15.62 0.63
CA ARG A 597 19.13 -14.51 0.00
C ARG A 597 18.72 -13.44 1.00
N ARG A 598 19.68 -12.99 1.82
CA ARG A 598 19.47 -11.99 2.88
C ARG A 598 20.37 -10.79 2.65
N VAL A 599 19.85 -9.61 2.98
CA VAL A 599 20.60 -8.34 2.94
C VAL A 599 20.61 -7.74 4.34
N SER A 600 21.80 -7.59 4.93
CA SER A 600 21.97 -6.85 6.18
C SER A 600 22.23 -5.38 5.84
N LEU A 601 21.52 -4.49 6.51
CA LEU A 601 21.57 -3.04 6.30
C LEU A 601 21.98 -2.33 7.60
N SER A 602 22.43 -1.10 7.45
CA SER A 602 22.72 -0.19 8.56
C SER A 602 22.21 1.21 8.22
N MET A 603 21.62 1.91 9.18
CA MET A 603 21.31 3.35 9.08
C MET A 603 22.46 4.22 9.61
N VAL A 604 23.57 3.61 10.04
CA VAL A 604 24.79 4.31 10.45
C VAL A 604 25.78 4.27 9.30
N SER A 605 26.26 5.45 8.90
CA SER A 605 27.16 5.57 7.76
C SER A 605 28.49 4.83 8.00
N PRO A 606 29.17 4.36 6.94
CA PRO A 606 30.49 3.71 7.08
C PRO A 606 31.51 4.58 7.84
N GLN A 607 31.45 5.91 7.66
CA GLN A 607 32.31 6.87 8.34
C GLN A 607 32.03 6.89 9.85
N GLU A 608 30.77 7.05 10.27
CA GLU A 608 30.39 7.06 11.69
C GLU A 608 30.71 5.73 12.38
N ARG A 609 30.55 4.60 11.68
CA ARG A 609 30.93 3.28 12.22
C ARG A 609 32.43 3.19 12.47
N ALA A 610 33.25 3.66 11.52
CA ALA A 610 34.71 3.70 11.68
C ALA A 610 35.13 4.57 12.87
N GLU A 611 34.46 5.72 13.07
CA GLU A 611 34.69 6.58 14.23
C GLU A 611 34.28 5.91 15.56
N LEU A 612 33.14 5.23 15.61
CA LEU A 612 32.68 4.49 16.79
C LEU A 612 33.63 3.33 17.14
N GLU A 613 34.15 2.61 16.14
CA GLU A 613 35.16 1.57 16.34
C GLU A 613 36.49 2.14 16.83
N ALA A 614 36.92 3.28 16.29
CA ALA A 614 38.13 3.96 16.75
C ALA A 614 38.00 4.46 18.20
N ARG A 615 36.82 4.94 18.61
CA ARG A 615 36.53 5.34 19.99
C ARG A 615 36.53 4.14 20.94
N ARG A 616 36.03 2.98 20.52
CA ARG A 616 36.05 1.73 21.30
C ARG A 616 37.44 1.11 21.44
N ARG A 617 38.34 1.34 20.47
CA ARG A 617 39.73 0.84 20.48
C ARG A 617 40.69 1.72 21.28
N ARG A 618 40.30 2.91 21.73
CA ARG A 618 41.11 3.69 22.67
C ARG A 618 41.13 2.93 24.01
N PRO A 619 42.30 2.54 24.53
CA PRO A 619 42.38 1.97 25.87
C PRO A 619 41.75 2.97 26.84
N HIS A 620 40.93 2.48 27.76
CA HIS A 620 40.51 3.25 28.91
C HIS A 620 41.79 3.57 29.69
N VAL A 621 42.40 4.72 29.41
CA VAL A 621 43.44 5.26 30.27
C VAL A 621 42.71 5.58 31.56
N LEU A 622 42.82 4.67 32.52
CA LEU A 622 42.57 4.95 33.93
C LEU A 622 43.46 6.13 34.28
N ALA A 623 42.90 7.34 34.20
CA ALA A 623 43.47 8.51 34.80
C ALA A 623 43.34 8.32 36.32
N GLY A 624 44.23 7.51 36.89
CA GLY A 624 44.53 7.46 38.32
C GLY A 624 45.20 8.77 38.73
N GLY A 625 44.42 9.85 38.74
CA GLY A 625 44.76 11.09 39.41
C GLY A 625 44.30 10.99 40.86
N THR A 626 45.25 10.82 41.77
CA THR A 626 45.06 10.90 43.21
C THR A 626 44.40 12.22 43.60
N ALA A 627 43.16 12.19 44.07
CA ALA A 627 42.54 13.27 44.84
C ALA A 627 41.61 12.66 45.90
N GLY A 628 41.91 12.97 47.17
CA GLY A 628 41.44 12.23 48.34
C GLY A 628 39.92 12.20 48.54
N HIS A 629 39.42 11.02 48.92
CA HIS A 629 38.10 10.87 49.51
C HIS A 629 38.15 11.19 51.00
N GLY A 630 37.63 12.36 51.39
CA GLY A 630 37.07 12.56 52.72
C GLY A 630 35.78 11.75 52.89
N PRO A 631 35.41 11.35 54.12
CA PRO A 631 34.23 10.52 54.36
C PRO A 631 32.94 11.28 54.04
N PRO A 632 31.87 10.59 53.58
CA PRO A 632 30.62 11.22 53.22
C PRO A 632 29.85 11.71 54.47
N PRO A 633 29.06 12.81 54.35
CA PRO A 633 28.24 13.30 55.45
C PRO A 633 27.06 12.35 55.73
N PRO A 634 26.57 12.28 56.99
CA PRO A 634 25.49 11.38 57.36
C PRO A 634 24.15 11.82 56.73
N ARG A 635 23.37 10.83 56.27
CA ARG A 635 22.02 11.02 55.72
C ARG A 635 21.05 11.42 56.84
N SER A 636 20.29 12.49 56.61
CA SER A 636 19.14 12.89 57.44
C SER A 636 17.95 11.93 57.25
N PRO A 637 17.19 11.62 58.30
CA PRO A 637 16.04 10.71 58.24
C PRO A 637 14.82 11.39 57.59
N ARG A 638 14.04 10.61 56.84
CA ARG A 638 12.75 11.03 56.25
C ARG A 638 11.70 11.25 57.35
N PRO A 639 10.85 12.29 57.26
CA PRO A 639 9.71 12.44 58.16
C PRO A 639 8.58 11.46 57.79
N ALA A 640 7.83 11.07 58.81
CA ALA A 640 6.71 10.12 58.79
C ALA A 640 5.47 10.66 58.06
#